data_AF-A0AAX6RJB6-F1
#
_entry.id   AF-A0AAX6RJB6-F1
#
_cell.length_a   1.000
_cell.length_b   1.000
_cell.length_c   1.000
_cell.angle_alpha   90.00
_cell.angle_beta   90.00
_cell.angle_gamma   90.00
#
_symmetry.space_group_name_H-M   'P 1'
#
loop_
_entity.id
_entity.type
_entity.pdbx_description
1 polymer ?
#
loop_
_entity_poly.entity_id
_entity_poly.type
_entity_poly.pdbx_seq_one_letter_code
_entity_poly.pdbx_strand_id
1 'polypeptide(L)'
;MDPGGLRMGRLASEQDYERLEDCDPKGSQDSPLHGEDQQPLLHVPEGLRGSWHHIQNLDTFFTNIYSYHQRNGFTCILLEDIFQLGQFLFIVTFTTFLLCCVDYDVLFANQPNNHTRPWPVQHKVALSDAILPSSQCAERIRASPLLVFLLILAACYWLFQLLRSLRNLFSYWDIQVFYREALHITPEELSSVPWAEVQSRLLELQRSGGLCVQPRPLTELDVHHRILRYTNYQVALANKGLLPARCLLPWGGSAAFLSRGLALNVDLLLFRGPFSLFRGGWELPDAYKRGDHRGALAARWGRTVLLLAAVNMALSPVVLAWQVLHAFYSHAELLRREPGAFGARRWSRLARLQLRHFNELPHELRARLARAYRPSIAFLRAAEPPAPLRALLARQLLFFAGALFAALLLLTIYDEDVLTVEHVFTTMTALGLAVTVARCFLPEEQGQGRPPKLLLQMALAHMHYLPEEPGAGGRDTDYRQMSQLLQYRAASLLEELLSPLLTPLFLLFWFWPRALEFIDFFHHFTVDVAGVGDICSFALMDVKRHGHPQWLSEGQTEASVAQRAENGKTELSLMRFSLAHPQWRPPGDSSKFLGHLRGRVQQDAAAWGATSARSPPTPGVLSDCTSPLQPDAFLANLLVNPILPPRDMSPTATCPAAATASVLASISRITQDPSCVSPGGTGGQKLAQLPELASAEMSLHAIYLHQLHQQQQQELWEETSGSSPSRAWSSPSQPASPDEEKPSWSSDGSSPASSPRQQWGKPRAQNLFPEGFQETIDTKRQPRQVSGTD
;
A
#
# COMPACT_ATOMS: atom_id res chain seq x y z
N MET A 1 -11.33 -28.65 -15.38
CA MET A 1 -10.61 -27.38 -15.66
C MET A 1 -10.93 -26.45 -14.51
N ASP A 2 -10.33 -26.76 -13.36
CA ASP A 2 -10.60 -26.05 -12.12
C ASP A 2 -9.84 -24.72 -12.12
N PRO A 3 -10.49 -23.59 -11.78
CA PRO A 3 -9.81 -22.31 -11.69
C PRO A 3 -8.87 -22.32 -10.47
N GLY A 4 -7.60 -22.01 -10.71
CA GLY A 4 -6.53 -22.19 -9.74
C GLY A 4 -6.80 -21.56 -8.37
N GLY A 5 -6.84 -22.41 -7.34
CA GLY A 5 -6.91 -21.97 -5.96
C GLY A 5 -5.63 -21.24 -5.54
N LEU A 6 -5.75 -19.93 -5.29
CA LEU A 6 -4.87 -19.26 -4.35
C LEU A 6 -4.90 -20.04 -3.02
N ARG A 7 -3.76 -20.16 -2.33
CA ARG A 7 -3.70 -20.60 -0.91
C ARG A 7 -4.35 -19.56 0.00
N MET A 8 -5.67 -19.38 -0.10
CA MET A 8 -6.45 -19.31 1.12
C MET A 8 -6.39 -20.72 1.70
N GLY A 9 -5.75 -20.85 2.86
CA GLY A 9 -6.34 -21.73 3.85
C GLY A 9 -7.77 -21.25 4.01
N ARG A 10 -8.74 -22.03 3.56
CA ARG A 10 -10.12 -21.94 4.05
C ARG A 10 -9.98 -21.86 5.57
N LEU A 11 -10.61 -20.88 6.25
CA LEU A 11 -10.68 -20.93 7.71
C LEU A 11 -11.19 -22.33 8.04
N ALA A 12 -10.32 -23.13 8.66
CA ALA A 12 -10.50 -24.57 8.69
C ALA A 12 -11.71 -24.91 9.56
N SER A 13 -12.22 -26.13 9.39
CA SER A 13 -13.29 -26.60 10.27
C SER A 13 -12.85 -26.51 11.73
N GLU A 14 -13.83 -26.36 12.61
CA GLU A 14 -13.77 -26.06 14.05
C GLU A 14 -12.70 -26.79 14.90
N GLN A 15 -12.09 -27.86 14.38
CA GLN A 15 -11.09 -28.71 15.04
C GLN A 15 -9.65 -28.17 15.00
N ASP A 16 -9.31 -27.24 14.09
CA ASP A 16 -7.93 -26.72 13.94
C ASP A 16 -7.64 -25.45 14.78
N TYR A 17 -8.56 -25.05 15.65
CA TYR A 17 -8.48 -23.82 16.46
C TYR A 17 -8.69 -24.08 17.96
N GLU A 18 -7.72 -24.71 18.61
CA GLU A 18 -7.62 -24.61 20.06
C GLU A 18 -7.15 -23.21 20.46
N ARG A 19 -7.99 -22.49 21.21
CA ARG A 19 -7.58 -21.32 21.99
C ARG A 19 -6.81 -21.84 23.20
N LEU A 20 -5.51 -22.08 23.03
CA LEU A 20 -4.62 -22.46 24.12
C LEU A 20 -4.71 -21.43 25.27
N GLU A 21 -4.94 -21.94 26.48
CA GLU A 21 -5.16 -21.16 27.69
C GLU A 21 -3.95 -20.30 28.08
N ASP A 22 -4.18 -19.33 28.95
CA ASP A 22 -3.15 -18.38 29.39
C ASP A 22 -2.02 -19.09 30.13
N CYS A 23 -0.84 -19.13 29.50
CA CYS A 23 0.40 -19.56 30.15
C CYS A 23 0.87 -18.50 31.15
N ASP A 24 0.32 -18.54 32.36
CA ASP A 24 0.94 -17.92 33.53
C ASP A 24 2.39 -18.42 33.68
N PRO A 25 3.36 -17.53 33.94
CA PRO A 25 4.69 -17.95 34.38
C PRO A 25 4.59 -18.54 35.80
N LYS A 26 4.50 -19.86 35.91
CA LYS A 26 4.47 -20.62 37.18
C LYS A 26 5.50 -20.09 38.19
N GLY A 27 5.06 -19.57 39.33
CA GLY A 27 6.01 -19.00 40.29
C GLY A 27 5.54 -18.50 41.66
N SER A 28 4.32 -18.75 42.14
CA SER A 28 4.00 -18.70 43.59
C SER A 28 2.59 -19.24 43.89
N GLN A 29 2.49 -20.18 44.83
CA GLN A 29 1.25 -20.44 45.56
C GLN A 29 1.28 -19.60 46.84
N ASP A 30 0.23 -18.83 47.10
CA ASP A 30 -0.62 -19.01 48.29
C ASP A 30 -1.71 -17.92 48.33
N SER A 31 -2.88 -18.27 48.84
CA SER A 31 -4.00 -17.36 49.14
C SER A 31 -4.36 -17.49 50.62
N PRO A 32 -4.98 -16.47 51.24
CA PRO A 32 -6.44 -16.49 51.27
C PRO A 32 -7.13 -15.12 51.12
N LEU A 33 -8.46 -15.18 51.10
CA LEU A 33 -9.41 -14.09 50.81
C LEU A 33 -9.62 -13.08 51.96
N HIS A 34 -10.04 -11.87 51.55
CA HIS A 34 -10.85 -10.87 52.27
C HIS A 34 -10.21 -10.05 53.41
N GLY A 35 -10.25 -8.73 53.22
CA GLY A 35 -9.96 -7.68 54.21
C GLY A 35 -10.16 -6.31 53.55
N GLU A 36 -10.97 -5.45 54.16
CA GLU A 36 -11.42 -4.16 53.60
C GLU A 36 -10.36 -3.03 53.70
N ASP A 37 -10.54 -2.02 52.85
CA ASP A 37 -10.09 -0.63 52.97
C ASP A 37 -8.85 -0.29 53.82
N GLN A 38 -7.71 -0.08 53.13
CA GLN A 38 -6.77 0.98 53.48
C GLN A 38 -5.83 1.34 52.33
N GLN A 39 -5.99 2.55 51.77
CA GLN A 39 -5.00 3.18 50.90
C GLN A 39 -3.82 3.68 51.74
N PRO A 40 -2.57 3.28 51.47
CA PRO A 40 -1.40 3.94 52.05
C PRO A 40 -1.23 5.29 51.36
N LEU A 41 -1.43 6.39 52.10
CA LEU A 41 -1.12 7.75 51.65
C LEU A 41 0.39 7.91 51.48
N LEU A 42 0.90 7.61 50.28
CA LEU A 42 2.28 7.92 49.93
C LEU A 42 2.41 9.42 49.65
N HIS A 43 3.14 10.12 50.53
CA HIS A 43 3.43 11.54 50.39
C HIS A 43 4.38 11.78 49.21
N VAL A 44 3.88 12.36 48.12
CA VAL A 44 4.66 12.72 46.92
C VAL A 44 5.10 14.18 47.02
N PRO A 45 6.37 14.53 46.71
CA PRO A 45 6.84 15.92 46.76
C PRO A 45 6.05 16.85 45.84
N GLU A 46 5.72 18.05 46.33
CA GLU A 46 5.00 19.09 45.59
C GLU A 46 5.87 19.70 44.47
N GLY A 47 5.95 19.03 43.30
CA GLY A 47 6.81 19.44 42.19
C GLY A 47 6.10 19.72 40.84
N LEU A 48 5.13 18.90 40.44
CA LEU A 48 4.36 19.08 39.20
C LEU A 48 2.86 18.90 39.44
N ARG A 49 2.09 20.00 39.34
CA ARG A 49 0.63 19.98 39.58
C ARG A 49 -0.17 19.53 38.34
N GLY A 50 -0.74 18.34 38.40
CA GLY A 50 -2.21 18.25 38.52
C GLY A 50 -3.09 17.99 37.30
N SER A 51 -2.61 18.02 36.04
CA SER A 51 -3.47 17.76 34.86
C SER A 51 -3.43 16.31 34.35
N TRP A 52 -2.23 15.75 34.19
CA TRP A 52 -2.01 14.58 33.32
C TRP A 52 -2.05 13.22 34.03
N HIS A 53 -2.38 13.18 35.32
CA HIS A 53 -2.36 11.95 36.10
C HIS A 53 -3.52 10.99 35.81
N HIS A 54 -4.64 11.45 35.25
CA HIS A 54 -5.81 10.59 34.99
C HIS A 54 -6.42 10.83 33.59
N ILE A 55 -5.74 10.30 32.57
CA ILE A 55 -6.14 10.39 31.17
C ILE A 55 -7.09 9.24 30.83
N GLN A 56 -8.37 9.55 30.60
CA GLN A 56 -9.42 8.54 30.35
C GLN A 56 -9.21 7.72 29.06
N ASN A 57 -8.56 8.28 28.03
CA ASN A 57 -8.31 7.60 26.76
C ASN A 57 -6.86 7.84 26.31
N LEU A 58 -5.96 7.00 26.81
CA LEU A 58 -4.53 7.04 26.50
C LEU A 58 -4.24 6.88 25.00
N ASP A 59 -5.01 6.06 24.28
CA ASP A 59 -4.80 5.81 22.85
C ASP A 59 -5.03 7.07 22.00
N THR A 60 -6.08 7.83 22.31
CA THR A 60 -6.34 9.13 21.68
C THR A 60 -5.26 10.13 22.05
N PHE A 61 -4.81 10.14 23.31
CA PHE A 61 -3.74 11.03 23.78
C PHE A 61 -2.42 10.78 23.05
N PHE A 62 -1.91 9.54 23.00
CA PHE A 62 -0.66 9.23 22.27
C PHE A 62 -0.82 9.42 20.76
N THR A 63 -1.99 9.14 20.19
CA THR A 63 -2.28 9.43 18.76
C THR A 63 -2.23 10.94 18.48
N ASN A 64 -2.73 11.76 19.40
CA ASN A 64 -2.70 13.22 19.27
C ASN A 64 -1.29 13.79 19.48
N ILE A 65 -0.50 13.28 20.44
CA ILE A 65 0.93 13.60 20.60
C ILE A 65 1.68 13.31 19.30
N TYR A 66 1.56 12.08 18.77
CA TYR A 66 2.21 11.70 17.52
C TYR A 66 1.75 12.56 16.33
N SER A 67 0.45 12.84 16.22
CA SER A 67 -0.09 13.67 15.15
C SER A 67 0.34 15.14 15.26
N TYR A 68 0.51 15.65 16.48
CA TYR A 68 0.98 17.01 16.76
C TYR A 68 2.41 17.23 16.26
N HIS A 69 3.32 16.32 16.61
CA HIS A 69 4.68 16.29 16.08
C HIS A 69 4.69 16.16 14.55
N GLN A 70 3.92 15.22 13.99
CA GLN A 70 3.93 14.95 12.54
C GLN A 70 3.29 16.03 11.66
N ARG A 71 2.50 16.94 12.24
CA ARG A 71 1.94 18.13 11.59
C ARG A 71 2.73 19.41 11.89
N ASN A 72 3.92 19.29 12.50
CA ASN A 72 4.80 20.42 12.86
C ASN A 72 4.15 21.44 13.81
N GLY A 73 3.28 20.97 14.73
CA GLY A 73 2.74 21.79 15.82
C GLY A 73 1.44 22.54 15.53
N PHE A 74 0.98 23.30 16.54
CA PHE A 74 -0.37 23.87 16.59
C PHE A 74 -0.70 24.83 15.45
N THR A 75 0.22 25.71 15.08
CA THR A 75 -0.01 26.75 14.05
C THR A 75 -0.21 26.15 12.67
N CYS A 76 0.59 25.15 12.31
CA CYS A 76 0.44 24.39 11.07
C CYS A 76 -0.88 23.60 11.05
N ILE A 77 -1.26 22.98 12.18
CA ILE A 77 -2.55 22.29 12.35
C ILE A 77 -3.73 23.24 12.12
N LEU A 78 -3.74 24.38 12.81
CA LEU A 78 -4.78 25.40 12.70
C LEU A 78 -4.92 25.93 11.27
N LEU A 79 -3.80 26.25 10.63
CA LEU A 79 -3.79 26.81 9.28
C LEU A 79 -4.24 25.78 8.23
N GLU A 80 -3.84 24.51 8.37
CA GLU A 80 -4.31 23.42 7.51
C GLU A 80 -5.84 23.21 7.65
N ASP A 81 -6.36 23.16 8.88
CA ASP A 81 -7.79 23.02 9.15
C ASP A 81 -8.60 24.22 8.56
N ILE A 82 -8.12 25.45 8.73
CA ILE A 82 -8.70 26.67 8.12
C ILE A 82 -8.73 26.57 6.59
N PHE A 83 -7.61 26.18 5.96
CA PHE A 83 -7.56 26.06 4.51
C PHE A 83 -8.45 24.93 3.98
N GLN A 84 -8.59 23.81 4.68
CA GLN A 84 -9.51 22.73 4.29
C GLN A 84 -10.98 23.19 4.34
N LEU A 85 -11.39 23.90 5.39
CA LEU A 85 -12.74 24.47 5.51
C LEU A 85 -13.00 25.57 4.46
N GLY A 86 -12.00 26.40 4.18
CA GLY A 86 -12.05 27.44 3.15
C GLY A 86 -12.14 26.88 1.73
N GLN A 87 -11.38 25.82 1.41
CA GLN A 87 -11.43 25.13 0.12
C GLN A 87 -12.81 24.53 -0.16
N PHE A 88 -13.47 23.92 0.84
CA PHE A 88 -14.84 23.42 0.68
C PHE A 88 -15.81 24.55 0.35
N LEU A 89 -15.78 25.64 1.13
CA LEU A 89 -16.64 26.79 0.91
C LEU A 89 -16.41 27.41 -0.48
N PHE A 90 -15.15 27.58 -0.89
CA PHE A 90 -14.78 28.12 -2.19
C PHE A 90 -15.34 27.26 -3.34
N ILE A 91 -15.14 25.93 -3.30
CA ILE A 91 -15.62 25.04 -4.36
C ILE A 91 -17.16 25.12 -4.50
N VAL A 92 -17.89 25.05 -3.39
CA VAL A 92 -19.37 25.09 -3.42
C VAL A 92 -19.89 26.45 -3.90
N THR A 93 -19.35 27.55 -3.36
CA THR A 93 -19.79 28.91 -3.74
C THR A 93 -19.42 29.26 -5.18
N PHE A 94 -18.19 28.96 -5.62
CA PHE A 94 -17.74 29.23 -6.98
C PHE A 94 -18.46 28.37 -8.02
N THR A 95 -18.72 27.09 -7.74
CA THR A 95 -19.54 26.24 -8.63
C THR A 95 -20.97 26.79 -8.75
N THR A 96 -21.58 27.19 -7.63
CA THR A 96 -22.94 27.77 -7.62
C THR A 96 -22.99 29.10 -8.39
N PHE A 97 -21.96 29.94 -8.24
CA PHE A 97 -21.81 31.19 -8.98
C PHE A 97 -21.73 30.93 -10.50
N LEU A 98 -20.89 30.00 -10.96
CA LEU A 98 -20.78 29.64 -12.38
C LEU A 98 -22.11 29.10 -12.94
N LEU A 99 -22.83 28.27 -12.17
CA LEU A 99 -24.09 27.67 -12.64
C LEU A 99 -25.26 28.66 -12.69
N CYS A 100 -25.29 29.68 -11.82
CA CYS A 100 -26.47 30.54 -11.65
C CYS A 100 -26.25 32.01 -12.02
N CYS A 101 -25.09 32.59 -11.70
CA CYS A 101 -24.84 34.03 -11.82
C CYS A 101 -24.16 34.44 -13.13
N VAL A 102 -23.67 33.48 -13.93
CA VAL A 102 -23.04 33.77 -15.23
C VAL A 102 -24.07 33.62 -16.35
N ASP A 103 -24.14 34.62 -17.22
CA ASP A 103 -24.86 34.55 -18.49
C ASP A 103 -23.90 34.09 -19.61
N TYR A 104 -24.06 32.82 -19.99
CA TYR A 104 -23.24 32.21 -21.04
C TYR A 104 -23.63 32.66 -22.45
N ASP A 105 -24.84 33.17 -22.69
CA ASP A 105 -25.25 33.63 -24.02
C ASP A 105 -24.60 34.98 -24.37
N VAL A 106 -24.46 35.86 -23.36
CA VAL A 106 -23.67 37.09 -23.46
C VAL A 106 -22.18 36.77 -23.54
N LEU A 107 -21.67 35.86 -22.71
CA LEU A 107 -20.24 35.50 -22.66
C LEU A 107 -19.72 34.86 -23.96
N PHE A 108 -20.54 34.02 -24.60
CA PHE A 108 -20.19 33.38 -25.88
C PHE A 108 -20.64 34.18 -27.11
N ALA A 109 -21.23 35.36 -26.93
CA ALA A 109 -21.79 36.20 -28.00
C ALA A 109 -22.81 35.46 -28.91
N ASN A 110 -23.56 34.52 -28.33
CA ASN A 110 -24.59 33.72 -29.03
C ASN A 110 -25.77 34.58 -29.50
N GLN A 111 -26.00 35.73 -28.86
CA GLN A 111 -27.02 36.69 -29.25
C GLN A 111 -26.37 37.88 -29.99
N PRO A 112 -26.62 38.06 -31.30
CA PRO A 112 -26.34 39.35 -31.93
C PRO A 112 -27.27 40.39 -31.30
N ASN A 113 -26.69 41.41 -30.67
CA ASN A 113 -27.47 42.47 -30.01
C ASN A 113 -28.51 43.06 -30.96
N ASN A 114 -29.79 42.84 -30.67
CA ASN A 114 -30.94 43.46 -31.34
C ASN A 114 -31.08 44.95 -30.95
N HIS A 115 -29.97 45.69 -31.04
CA HIS A 115 -29.93 47.13 -30.90
C HIS A 115 -30.00 47.76 -32.29
N THR A 116 -31.22 47.99 -32.76
CA THR A 116 -31.52 48.88 -33.89
C THR A 116 -31.23 50.34 -33.54
N ARG A 117 -29.94 50.66 -33.32
CA ARG A 117 -29.40 52.03 -33.24
C ARG A 117 -28.02 52.06 -33.89
N PRO A 118 -27.84 52.76 -35.03
CA PRO A 118 -26.52 52.95 -35.61
C PRO A 118 -25.77 54.04 -34.82
N TRP A 119 -24.62 53.70 -34.23
CA TRP A 119 -23.45 54.56 -33.90
C TRP A 119 -22.39 53.70 -33.15
N PRO A 120 -21.13 54.15 -32.99
CA PRO A 120 -20.00 53.33 -33.46
C PRO A 120 -19.15 52.71 -32.33
N VAL A 121 -18.16 51.94 -32.76
CA VAL A 121 -17.11 51.26 -31.97
C VAL A 121 -17.60 49.99 -31.27
N GLN A 122 -16.85 48.90 -31.53
CA GLN A 122 -17.02 47.60 -30.89
C GLN A 122 -16.89 47.74 -29.37
N HIS A 123 -18.00 47.76 -28.64
CA HIS A 123 -17.97 47.63 -27.19
C HIS A 123 -17.53 46.20 -26.87
N LYS A 124 -16.25 46.02 -26.54
CA LYS A 124 -15.73 44.73 -26.10
C LYS A 124 -16.50 44.33 -24.86
N VAL A 125 -17.12 43.14 -24.89
CA VAL A 125 -17.89 42.59 -23.77
C VAL A 125 -16.93 42.45 -22.58
N ALA A 126 -17.20 43.17 -21.50
CA ALA A 126 -16.42 43.05 -20.28
C ALA A 126 -16.93 41.86 -19.46
N LEU A 127 -16.07 41.28 -18.62
CA LEU A 127 -16.47 40.15 -17.77
C LEU A 127 -17.61 40.54 -16.80
N SER A 128 -17.72 41.81 -16.44
CA SER A 128 -18.84 42.38 -15.69
C SER A 128 -20.19 42.21 -16.36
N ASP A 129 -20.23 42.24 -17.69
CA ASP A 129 -21.46 42.33 -18.48
C ASP A 129 -22.14 40.96 -18.60
N ALA A 130 -21.36 39.89 -18.44
CA ALA A 130 -21.82 38.50 -18.33
C ALA A 130 -22.17 38.07 -16.89
N ILE A 131 -22.02 38.94 -15.88
CA ILE A 131 -22.35 38.64 -14.49
C ILE A 131 -23.72 39.25 -14.16
N LEU A 132 -24.69 38.38 -13.88
CA LEU A 132 -26.04 38.79 -13.53
C LEU A 132 -26.07 39.57 -12.19
N PRO A 133 -26.95 40.59 -12.07
CA PRO A 133 -27.12 41.31 -10.80
C PRO A 133 -27.58 40.36 -9.69
N SER A 134 -27.19 40.68 -8.44
CA SER A 134 -27.34 39.79 -7.29
C SER A 134 -28.79 39.38 -6.99
N SER A 135 -29.76 40.23 -7.29
CA SER A 135 -31.20 39.93 -7.19
C SER A 135 -31.61 38.79 -8.13
N GLN A 136 -31.26 38.89 -9.42
CA GLN A 136 -31.58 37.90 -10.44
C GLN A 136 -30.85 36.57 -10.19
N CYS A 137 -29.58 36.60 -9.78
CA CYS A 137 -28.89 35.36 -9.42
C CYS A 137 -29.54 34.68 -8.19
N ALA A 138 -29.93 35.45 -7.16
CA ALA A 138 -30.62 34.90 -5.99
C ALA A 138 -32.00 34.31 -6.36
N GLU A 139 -32.73 34.91 -7.30
CA GLU A 139 -33.98 34.34 -7.83
C GLU A 139 -33.73 33.04 -8.60
N ARG A 140 -32.70 32.98 -9.46
CA ARG A 140 -32.33 31.77 -10.21
C ARG A 140 -31.92 30.61 -9.29
N ILE A 141 -31.21 30.91 -8.20
CA ILE A 141 -30.89 29.92 -7.16
C ILE A 141 -32.17 29.42 -6.47
N ARG A 142 -33.06 30.32 -6.03
CA ARG A 142 -34.34 29.95 -5.38
C ARG A 142 -35.28 29.17 -6.31
N ALA A 143 -35.23 29.42 -7.62
CA ALA A 143 -36.06 28.73 -8.61
C ALA A 143 -35.71 27.23 -8.76
N SER A 144 -34.51 26.80 -8.34
CA SER A 144 -34.09 25.39 -8.37
C SER A 144 -34.15 24.75 -6.98
N PRO A 145 -35.25 24.07 -6.61
CA PRO A 145 -35.39 23.47 -5.28
C PRO A 145 -34.33 22.37 -5.02
N LEU A 146 -33.87 21.67 -6.06
CA LEU A 146 -32.77 20.72 -5.98
C LEU A 146 -31.46 21.40 -5.56
N LEU A 147 -31.13 22.54 -6.17
CA LEU A 147 -29.91 23.28 -5.84
C LEU A 147 -29.97 23.83 -4.41
N VAL A 148 -31.11 24.39 -4.00
CA VAL A 148 -31.32 24.86 -2.62
C VAL A 148 -31.15 23.70 -1.62
N PHE A 149 -31.72 22.53 -1.90
CA PHE A 149 -31.54 21.34 -1.06
C PHE A 149 -30.07 20.91 -0.95
N LEU A 150 -29.33 20.87 -2.08
CA LEU A 150 -27.91 20.54 -2.09
C LEU A 150 -27.05 21.57 -1.33
N LEU A 151 -27.39 22.86 -1.42
CA LEU A 151 -26.74 23.93 -0.66
C LEU A 151 -26.99 23.82 0.85
N ILE A 152 -28.21 23.48 1.27
CA ILE A 152 -28.53 23.20 2.67
C ILE A 152 -27.72 22.00 3.18
N LEU A 153 -27.68 20.90 2.42
CA LEU A 153 -26.90 19.72 2.77
C LEU A 153 -25.39 20.03 2.89
N ALA A 154 -24.85 20.82 1.96
CA ALA A 154 -23.46 21.28 1.99
C ALA A 154 -23.17 22.20 3.20
N ALA A 155 -24.10 23.10 3.55
CA ALA A 155 -23.98 23.97 4.72
C ALA A 155 -24.02 23.18 6.04
N CYS A 156 -24.94 22.21 6.17
CA CYS A 156 -24.98 21.31 7.32
C CYS A 156 -23.70 20.48 7.47
N TYR A 157 -23.16 19.96 6.37
CA TYR A 157 -21.89 19.25 6.35
C TYR A 157 -20.70 20.16 6.74
N TRP A 158 -20.64 21.38 6.20
CA TRP A 158 -19.60 22.34 6.55
C TRP A 158 -19.65 22.73 8.05
N LEU A 159 -20.83 22.98 8.59
CA LEU A 159 -21.03 23.26 10.02
C LEU A 159 -20.59 22.08 10.90
N PHE A 160 -20.92 20.85 10.51
CA PHE A 160 -20.45 19.65 11.20
C PHE A 160 -18.91 19.55 11.18
N GLN A 161 -18.26 19.82 10.04
CA GLN A 161 -16.81 19.80 9.94
C GLN A 161 -16.15 20.94 10.75
N LEU A 162 -16.75 22.13 10.78
CA LEU A 162 -16.31 23.24 11.63
C LEU A 162 -16.35 22.85 13.12
N LEU A 163 -17.49 22.34 13.60
CA LEU A 163 -17.66 21.88 14.99
C LEU A 163 -16.65 20.78 15.35
N ARG A 164 -16.41 19.84 14.42
CA ARG A 164 -15.41 18.78 14.58
C ARG A 164 -13.98 19.33 14.64
N SER A 165 -13.62 20.25 13.75
CA SER A 165 -12.30 20.90 13.74
C SER A 165 -12.05 21.68 15.02
N LEU A 166 -13.01 22.51 15.46
CA LEU A 166 -12.92 23.25 16.73
C LEU A 166 -12.70 22.32 17.92
N ARG A 167 -13.46 21.22 18.03
CA ARG A 167 -13.27 20.22 19.10
C ARG A 167 -11.89 19.57 19.06
N ASN A 168 -11.39 19.24 17.87
CA ASN A 168 -10.04 18.69 17.72
C ASN A 168 -8.96 19.73 18.06
N LEU A 169 -9.17 21.00 17.71
CA LEU A 169 -8.25 22.11 17.97
C LEU A 169 -8.09 22.34 19.48
N PHE A 170 -9.17 22.31 20.26
CA PHE A 170 -9.08 22.33 21.73
C PHE A 170 -8.22 21.17 22.26
N SER A 171 -8.42 19.94 21.77
CA SER A 171 -7.57 18.81 22.17
C SER A 171 -6.10 18.98 21.76
N TYR A 172 -5.80 19.61 20.62
CA TYR A 172 -4.42 19.91 20.23
C TYR A 172 -3.80 21.08 21.03
N TRP A 173 -4.61 21.99 21.57
CA TRP A 173 -4.15 23.02 22.50
C TRP A 173 -3.68 22.40 23.82
N ASP A 174 -4.43 21.44 24.36
CA ASP A 174 -4.03 20.65 25.53
C ASP A 174 -2.70 19.92 25.28
N ILE A 175 -2.53 19.32 24.10
CA ILE A 175 -1.26 18.70 23.70
C ILE A 175 -0.12 19.72 23.55
N GLN A 176 -0.36 20.92 23.03
CA GLN A 176 0.65 21.98 22.97
C GLN A 176 1.16 22.38 24.36
N VAL A 177 0.24 22.48 25.34
CA VAL A 177 0.58 22.73 26.74
C VAL A 177 1.42 21.58 27.30
N PHE A 178 1.02 20.32 27.07
CA PHE A 178 1.78 19.13 27.47
C PHE A 178 3.22 19.10 26.90
N TYR A 179 3.40 19.43 25.62
CA TYR A 179 4.74 19.50 24.99
C TYR A 179 5.65 20.54 25.66
N ARG A 180 5.11 21.72 25.97
CA ARG A 180 5.85 22.82 26.60
C ARG A 180 6.20 22.52 28.06
N GLU A 181 5.23 22.02 28.82
CA GLU A 181 5.32 21.94 30.28
C GLU A 181 5.82 20.60 30.82
N ALA A 182 5.52 19.49 30.13
CA ALA A 182 5.87 18.14 30.60
C ALA A 182 7.00 17.48 29.80
N LEU A 183 7.13 17.75 28.50
CA LEU A 183 8.24 17.25 27.66
C LEU A 183 9.40 18.26 27.51
N HIS A 184 9.19 19.50 27.94
CA HIS A 184 10.13 20.62 27.77
C HIS A 184 10.64 20.77 26.33
N ILE A 185 9.72 20.77 25.37
CA ILE A 185 9.99 21.02 23.95
C ILE A 185 9.28 22.32 23.55
N THR A 186 10.05 23.29 23.06
CA THR A 186 9.49 24.57 22.56
C THR A 186 8.83 24.38 21.19
N PRO A 187 7.84 25.21 20.80
CA PRO A 187 7.20 25.08 19.49
C PRO A 187 8.16 25.34 18.32
N GLU A 188 9.26 26.05 18.54
CA GLU A 188 10.29 26.34 17.53
C GLU A 188 11.19 25.11 17.29
N GLU A 189 11.60 24.43 18.36
CA GLU A 189 12.42 23.20 18.31
C GLU A 189 11.67 21.98 17.79
N LEU A 190 10.33 21.96 17.86
CA LEU A 190 9.50 20.80 17.47
C LEU A 190 9.80 20.28 16.05
N SER A 191 10.28 21.16 15.16
CA SER A 191 10.61 20.78 13.77
C SER A 191 11.97 20.11 13.60
N SER A 192 12.89 20.25 14.55
CA SER A 192 14.24 19.65 14.53
C SER A 192 14.37 18.41 15.42
N VAL A 193 13.51 18.27 16.43
CA VAL A 193 13.47 17.11 17.32
C VAL A 193 12.94 15.86 16.57
N PRO A 194 13.64 14.72 16.58
CA PRO A 194 13.13 13.48 15.98
C PRO A 194 12.12 12.79 16.90
N TRP A 195 11.21 11.99 16.32
CA TRP A 195 10.19 11.26 17.09
C TRP A 195 10.76 10.36 18.20
N ALA A 196 11.93 9.75 17.98
CA ALA A 196 12.59 8.92 18.99
C ALA A 196 12.96 9.69 20.27
N GLU A 197 13.29 10.98 20.17
CA GLU A 197 13.58 11.87 21.31
C GLU A 197 12.29 12.32 22.02
N VAL A 198 11.19 12.48 21.30
CA VAL A 198 9.88 12.66 21.93
C VAL A 198 9.48 11.41 22.72
N GLN A 199 9.74 10.22 22.16
CA GLN A 199 9.42 8.95 22.78
C GLN A 199 10.28 8.65 24.01
N SER A 200 11.58 8.96 23.99
CA SER A 200 12.47 8.80 25.16
C SER A 200 11.99 9.66 26.33
N ARG A 201 11.78 10.96 26.11
CA ARG A 201 11.28 11.90 27.14
C ARG A 201 9.92 11.50 27.70
N LEU A 202 9.03 10.99 26.85
CA LEU A 202 7.72 10.48 27.26
C LEU A 202 7.81 9.27 28.21
N LEU A 203 8.78 8.37 27.96
CA LEU A 203 9.04 7.22 28.82
C LEU A 203 9.75 7.62 30.12
N GLU A 204 10.65 8.61 30.07
CA GLU A 204 11.30 9.19 31.25
C GLU A 204 10.30 9.93 32.16
N LEU A 205 9.39 10.72 31.58
CA LEU A 205 8.29 11.38 32.28
C LEU A 205 7.37 10.38 33.00
N GLN A 206 7.16 9.19 32.43
CA GLN A 206 6.44 8.14 33.13
C GLN A 206 7.24 7.53 34.27
N ARG A 207 8.55 7.29 34.09
CA ARG A 207 9.42 6.77 35.18
C ARG A 207 9.50 7.73 36.37
N SER A 208 9.39 9.04 36.14
CA SER A 208 9.32 10.07 37.20
C SER A 208 7.91 10.26 37.80
N GLY A 209 6.90 9.50 37.35
CA GLY A 209 5.54 9.53 37.90
C GLY A 209 4.59 10.58 37.29
N GLY A 210 5.01 11.28 36.24
CA GLY A 210 4.20 12.31 35.57
C GLY A 210 2.96 11.80 34.80
N LEU A 211 2.89 10.48 34.55
CA LEU A 211 1.78 9.81 33.87
C LEU A 211 1.40 8.53 34.63
N CYS A 212 0.14 8.42 35.08
CA CYS A 212 -0.34 7.19 35.70
C CYS A 212 -0.83 6.20 34.64
N VAL A 213 0.00 5.19 34.34
CA VAL A 213 -0.39 4.03 33.52
C VAL A 213 -0.22 2.78 34.38
N GLN A 214 -1.31 2.31 34.97
CA GLN A 214 -1.34 1.04 35.71
C GLN A 214 -1.46 -0.14 34.72
N PRO A 215 -0.96 -1.35 35.04
CA PRO A 215 -0.24 -1.74 36.26
C PRO A 215 1.30 -1.79 36.11
N ARG A 216 1.86 -1.51 34.92
CA ARG A 216 3.29 -1.69 34.61
C ARG A 216 3.91 -0.43 33.96
N PRO A 217 5.23 -0.20 34.10
CA PRO A 217 5.91 0.85 33.35
C PRO A 217 5.75 0.62 31.84
N LEU A 218 5.44 1.69 31.11
CA LEU A 218 5.23 1.66 29.66
C LEU A 218 6.54 1.35 28.95
N THR A 219 6.45 0.49 27.94
CA THR A 219 7.56 0.17 27.04
C THR A 219 7.44 0.94 25.73
N GLU A 220 8.53 1.02 24.96
CA GLU A 220 8.51 1.59 23.60
C GLU A 220 7.47 0.88 22.70
N LEU A 221 7.27 -0.42 22.89
CA LEU A 221 6.28 -1.21 22.16
C LEU A 221 4.85 -0.84 22.54
N ASP A 222 4.57 -0.60 23.82
CA ASP A 222 3.23 -0.19 24.27
C ASP A 222 2.80 1.16 23.66
N VAL A 223 3.72 2.12 23.52
CA VAL A 223 3.48 3.39 22.80
C VAL A 223 3.05 3.13 21.36
N HIS A 224 3.76 2.22 20.66
CA HIS A 224 3.43 1.83 19.30
C HIS A 224 2.09 1.11 19.20
N HIS A 225 1.79 0.18 20.11
CA HIS A 225 0.50 -0.51 20.16
C HIS A 225 -0.67 0.47 20.30
N ARG A 226 -0.55 1.50 21.14
CA ARG A 226 -1.60 2.52 21.31
C ARG A 226 -1.79 3.41 20.09
N ILE A 227 -0.70 3.89 19.46
CA ILE A 227 -0.78 4.71 18.24
C ILE A 227 -1.27 3.89 17.04
N LEU A 228 -0.95 2.59 16.99
CA LEU A 228 -1.13 1.74 15.81
C LEU A 228 -2.21 0.65 15.95
N ARG A 229 -2.95 0.55 17.06
CA ARG A 229 -3.93 -0.53 17.35
C ARG A 229 -4.73 -0.97 16.12
N TYR A 230 -5.55 -0.08 15.57
CA TYR A 230 -6.37 -0.34 14.38
C TYR A 230 -5.56 -0.54 13.10
N THR A 231 -4.41 0.11 13.00
CA THR A 231 -3.54 0.02 11.83
C THR A 231 -2.90 -1.37 11.73
N ASN A 232 -2.49 -1.94 12.86
CA ASN A 232 -1.97 -3.31 12.94
C ASN A 232 -3.05 -4.34 12.55
N TYR A 233 -4.31 -4.13 12.93
CA TYR A 233 -5.43 -4.94 12.44
C TYR A 233 -5.62 -4.79 10.91
N GLN A 234 -5.58 -3.58 10.35
CA GLN A 234 -5.66 -3.38 8.89
C GLN A 234 -4.50 -4.07 8.13
N VAL A 235 -3.29 -4.04 8.69
CA VAL A 235 -2.11 -4.72 8.13
C VAL A 235 -2.25 -6.24 8.18
N ALA A 236 -2.79 -6.81 9.28
CA ALA A 236 -3.05 -8.24 9.42
C ALA A 236 -4.19 -8.72 8.49
N LEU A 237 -5.30 -7.99 8.43
CA LEU A 237 -6.42 -8.24 7.49
C LEU A 237 -5.94 -8.22 6.02
N ALA A 238 -4.99 -7.35 5.69
CA ALA A 238 -4.39 -7.31 4.35
C ALA A 238 -3.41 -8.45 4.08
N ASN A 239 -2.62 -8.88 5.10
CA ASN A 239 -1.74 -10.04 5.00
C ASN A 239 -2.53 -11.35 4.84
N LYS A 240 -3.66 -11.49 5.53
CA LYS A 240 -4.57 -12.65 5.48
C LYS A 240 -5.53 -12.66 4.28
N GLY A 241 -5.48 -11.68 3.38
CA GLY A 241 -6.35 -11.64 2.19
C GLY A 241 -7.85 -11.35 2.45
N LEU A 242 -8.20 -10.89 3.65
CA LEU A 242 -9.53 -10.36 3.98
C LEU A 242 -9.72 -8.96 3.35
N LEU A 243 -8.64 -8.16 3.37
CA LEU A 243 -8.48 -6.92 2.61
C LEU A 243 -7.43 -7.13 1.50
N PRO A 244 -7.84 -7.66 0.35
CA PRO A 244 -8.38 -6.73 -0.64
C PRO A 244 -9.65 -7.23 -1.32
N ALA A 245 -10.59 -6.32 -1.56
CA ALA A 245 -11.76 -6.63 -2.36
C ALA A 245 -11.35 -6.80 -3.84
N ARG A 246 -11.04 -8.04 -4.22
CA ARG A 246 -10.64 -8.42 -5.58
C ARG A 246 -11.88 -8.69 -6.40
N CYS A 247 -12.22 -7.76 -7.28
CA CYS A 247 -13.28 -7.98 -8.26
C CYS A 247 -12.69 -8.68 -9.49
N LEU A 248 -13.28 -9.82 -9.87
CA LEU A 248 -13.08 -10.40 -11.19
C LEU A 248 -13.82 -9.51 -12.20
N LEU A 249 -13.11 -8.91 -13.14
CA LEU A 249 -13.75 -8.11 -14.17
C LEU A 249 -14.39 -9.02 -15.24
N PRO A 250 -15.54 -8.63 -15.82
CA PRO A 250 -16.25 -9.47 -16.80
C PRO A 250 -15.45 -9.73 -18.08
N TRP A 251 -14.49 -8.86 -18.43
CA TRP A 251 -13.55 -9.01 -19.55
C TRP A 251 -12.24 -9.73 -19.16
N GLY A 252 -12.19 -10.35 -17.98
CA GLY A 252 -11.03 -11.07 -17.47
C GLY A 252 -10.08 -10.20 -16.62
N GLY A 253 -9.39 -10.86 -15.68
CA GLY A 253 -8.48 -10.22 -14.72
C GLY A 253 -9.12 -9.92 -13.36
N SER A 254 -8.26 -9.72 -12.36
CA SER A 254 -8.63 -9.38 -10.97
C SER A 254 -8.09 -7.99 -10.63
N ALA A 255 -8.96 -7.01 -10.40
CA ALA A 255 -8.55 -5.73 -9.83
C ALA A 255 -8.75 -5.73 -8.31
N ALA A 256 -7.69 -5.39 -7.57
CA ALA A 256 -7.78 -5.09 -6.16
C ALA A 256 -8.12 -3.60 -5.98
N PHE A 257 -9.21 -3.31 -5.27
CA PHE A 257 -9.71 -1.96 -5.05
C PHE A 257 -9.61 -1.57 -3.57
N LEU A 258 -9.03 -0.40 -3.28
CA LEU A 258 -8.95 0.18 -1.93
C LEU A 258 -8.80 1.70 -1.99
N SER A 259 -9.88 2.41 -2.34
CA SER A 259 -9.95 3.87 -2.35
C SER A 259 -9.98 4.50 -0.94
N ARG A 260 -9.95 5.85 -0.84
CA ARG A 260 -10.27 6.56 0.42
C ARG A 260 -11.67 6.24 0.92
N GLY A 261 -12.65 6.19 0.02
CA GLY A 261 -14.06 5.95 0.39
C GLY A 261 -14.28 4.57 0.99
N LEU A 262 -13.68 3.53 0.40
CA LEU A 262 -13.76 2.19 0.97
C LEU A 262 -12.96 2.08 2.28
N ALA A 263 -11.75 2.63 2.33
CA ALA A 263 -10.95 2.62 3.56
C ALA A 263 -11.67 3.33 4.74
N LEU A 264 -12.36 4.44 4.49
CA LEU A 264 -13.19 5.14 5.48
C LEU A 264 -14.36 4.27 5.96
N ASN A 265 -15.06 3.59 5.04
CA ASN A 265 -16.16 2.69 5.40
C ASN A 265 -15.68 1.47 6.19
N VAL A 266 -14.51 0.90 5.87
CA VAL A 266 -13.89 -0.18 6.65
C VAL A 266 -13.50 0.31 8.05
N ASP A 267 -12.92 1.51 8.17
CA ASP A 267 -12.59 2.11 9.48
C ASP A 267 -13.83 2.36 10.34
N LEU A 268 -14.94 2.79 9.72
CA LEU A 268 -16.24 2.97 10.37
C LEU A 268 -16.87 1.64 10.82
N LEU A 269 -16.83 0.60 9.97
CA LEU A 269 -17.41 -0.72 10.26
C LEU A 269 -16.66 -1.50 11.34
N LEU A 270 -15.33 -1.38 11.38
CA LEU A 270 -14.49 -2.20 12.25
C LEU A 270 -14.14 -1.47 13.55
N PHE A 271 -13.78 -0.19 13.49
CA PHE A 271 -13.08 0.48 14.59
C PHE A 271 -13.83 1.69 15.17
N ARG A 272 -14.17 2.69 14.35
CA ARG A 272 -14.54 4.04 14.82
C ARG A 272 -16.01 4.44 14.69
N GLY A 273 -16.87 3.60 14.10
CA GLY A 273 -18.30 3.90 13.94
C GLY A 273 -19.16 3.64 15.18
N PRO A 274 -20.42 4.10 15.20
CA PRO A 274 -21.36 3.82 16.30
C PRO A 274 -21.77 2.35 16.40
N PHE A 275 -21.52 1.57 15.34
CA PHE A 275 -21.78 0.13 15.24
C PHE A 275 -20.49 -0.67 14.98
N SER A 276 -19.32 -0.12 15.37
CA SER A 276 -18.04 -0.81 15.24
C SER A 276 -17.92 -2.02 16.18
N LEU A 277 -16.84 -2.79 16.01
CA LEU A 277 -16.56 -3.93 16.87
C LEU A 277 -16.00 -3.49 18.22
N PHE A 278 -15.17 -2.43 18.24
CA PHE A 278 -14.51 -1.92 19.45
C PHE A 278 -15.39 -0.92 20.22
N ARG A 279 -15.47 -1.09 21.54
CA ARG A 279 -16.14 -0.16 22.47
C ARG A 279 -15.10 0.70 23.19
N GLY A 280 -15.44 1.97 23.47
CA GLY A 280 -14.55 2.94 24.13
C GLY A 280 -13.36 3.44 23.26
N GLY A 281 -12.85 2.57 22.39
CA GLY A 281 -11.73 2.82 21.47
C GLY A 281 -10.54 1.88 21.68
N TRP A 282 -10.60 0.99 22.68
CA TRP A 282 -9.48 0.11 23.04
C TRP A 282 -9.90 -1.32 23.43
N GLU A 283 -11.18 -1.57 23.73
CA GLU A 283 -11.71 -2.88 24.15
C GLU A 283 -12.59 -3.51 23.06
N LEU A 284 -12.40 -4.82 22.83
CA LEU A 284 -13.30 -5.66 22.06
C LEU A 284 -14.26 -6.37 23.04
N PRO A 285 -15.60 -6.21 22.91
CA PRO A 285 -16.55 -6.81 23.83
C PRO A 285 -16.41 -8.34 23.94
N ASP A 286 -16.52 -8.88 25.16
CA ASP A 286 -16.29 -10.31 25.46
C ASP A 286 -17.24 -11.28 24.75
N ALA A 287 -18.30 -10.77 24.13
CA ALA A 287 -19.14 -11.53 23.21
C ALA A 287 -18.36 -12.00 21.97
N TYR A 288 -17.41 -11.20 21.45
CA TYR A 288 -16.55 -11.58 20.34
C TYR A 288 -15.36 -12.46 20.78
N LYS A 289 -14.98 -12.41 22.07
CA LYS A 289 -13.93 -13.27 22.64
C LYS A 289 -14.42 -14.70 22.92
N ARG A 290 -15.74 -14.93 23.03
CA ARG A 290 -16.39 -16.23 23.24
C ARG A 290 -16.87 -16.86 21.93
N GLY A 291 -16.80 -18.19 21.83
CA GLY A 291 -17.15 -18.93 20.60
C GLY A 291 -18.66 -19.00 20.33
N ASP A 292 -19.46 -19.18 21.38
CA ASP A 292 -20.87 -19.62 21.33
C ASP A 292 -21.80 -18.72 20.51
N HIS A 293 -21.44 -17.45 20.33
CA HIS A 293 -22.29 -16.45 19.68
C HIS A 293 -21.80 -16.01 18.28
N ARG A 294 -20.74 -16.63 17.73
CA ARG A 294 -20.08 -16.22 16.46
C ARG A 294 -21.08 -16.03 15.30
N GLY A 295 -21.99 -16.99 15.07
CA GLY A 295 -22.99 -16.90 14.00
C GLY A 295 -23.99 -15.74 14.19
N ALA A 296 -24.47 -15.50 15.41
CA ALA A 296 -25.38 -14.40 15.72
C ALA A 296 -24.70 -13.02 15.59
N LEU A 297 -23.42 -12.93 15.98
CA LEU A 297 -22.59 -11.74 15.82
C LEU A 297 -22.30 -11.46 14.34
N ALA A 298 -21.96 -12.47 13.55
CA ALA A 298 -21.78 -12.35 12.11
C ALA A 298 -23.07 -11.88 11.41
N ALA A 299 -24.24 -12.43 11.77
CA ALA A 299 -25.53 -12.00 11.25
C ALA A 299 -25.93 -10.57 11.70
N ARG A 300 -25.48 -10.11 12.88
CA ARG A 300 -25.63 -8.71 13.31
C ARG A 300 -24.72 -7.79 12.51
N TRP A 301 -23.44 -8.12 12.38
CA TRP A 301 -22.46 -7.32 11.65
C TRP A 301 -22.81 -7.24 10.15
N GLY A 302 -23.23 -8.34 9.54
CA GLY A 302 -23.73 -8.36 8.16
C GLY A 302 -24.92 -7.41 7.93
N ARG A 303 -25.85 -7.28 8.88
CA ARG A 303 -26.93 -6.28 8.81
C ARG A 303 -26.40 -4.84 8.88
N THR A 304 -25.39 -4.58 9.70
CA THR A 304 -24.69 -3.27 9.72
C THR A 304 -24.02 -2.96 8.38
N VAL A 305 -23.37 -3.96 7.75
CA VAL A 305 -22.75 -3.81 6.42
C VAL A 305 -23.81 -3.49 5.35
N LEU A 306 -24.96 -4.18 5.34
CA LEU A 306 -26.07 -3.87 4.43
C LEU A 306 -26.61 -2.44 4.63
N LEU A 307 -26.82 -2.02 5.88
CA LEU A 307 -27.29 -0.67 6.20
C LEU A 307 -26.30 0.38 5.72
N LEU A 308 -25.00 0.20 5.99
CA LEU A 308 -23.97 1.12 5.53
C LEU A 308 -23.86 1.16 4.01
N ALA A 309 -23.99 0.01 3.34
CA ALA A 309 -24.02 -0.05 1.88
C ALA A 309 -25.21 0.73 1.30
N ALA A 310 -26.41 0.60 1.88
CA ALA A 310 -27.59 1.37 1.47
C ALA A 310 -27.40 2.88 1.67
N VAL A 311 -26.81 3.31 2.79
CA VAL A 311 -26.47 4.73 3.05
C VAL A 311 -25.44 5.25 2.03
N ASN A 312 -24.39 4.48 1.73
CA ASN A 312 -23.41 4.86 0.70
C ASN A 312 -24.05 4.93 -0.70
N MET A 313 -24.97 4.01 -1.02
CA MET A 313 -25.71 4.02 -2.28
C MET A 313 -26.55 5.29 -2.43
N ALA A 314 -27.29 5.68 -1.39
CA ALA A 314 -28.12 6.89 -1.37
C ALA A 314 -27.30 8.18 -1.45
N LEU A 315 -26.13 8.22 -0.80
CA LEU A 315 -25.21 9.38 -0.84
C LEU A 315 -24.32 9.41 -2.09
N SER A 316 -24.23 8.31 -2.85
CA SER A 316 -23.31 8.18 -3.99
C SER A 316 -23.39 9.30 -5.04
N PRO A 317 -24.56 9.84 -5.49
CA PRO A 317 -24.57 10.91 -6.48
C PRO A 317 -24.00 12.22 -5.93
N VAL A 318 -24.27 12.56 -4.66
CA VAL A 318 -23.76 13.78 -4.02
C VAL A 318 -22.25 13.69 -3.81
N VAL A 319 -21.76 12.54 -3.32
CA VAL A 319 -20.32 12.33 -3.13
C VAL A 319 -19.59 12.26 -4.47
N LEU A 320 -20.19 11.67 -5.51
CA LEU A 320 -19.61 11.67 -6.86
C LEU A 320 -19.51 13.08 -7.43
N ALA A 321 -20.56 13.89 -7.34
CA ALA A 321 -20.52 15.30 -7.77
C ALA A 321 -19.41 16.08 -7.04
N TRP A 322 -19.28 15.90 -5.72
CA TRP A 322 -18.17 16.48 -4.95
C TRP A 322 -16.79 15.99 -5.42
N GLN A 323 -16.59 14.69 -5.66
CA GLN A 323 -15.31 14.16 -6.16
C GLN A 323 -14.97 14.69 -7.55
N VAL A 324 -15.95 14.82 -8.46
CA VAL A 324 -15.75 15.41 -9.80
C VAL A 324 -15.31 16.87 -9.68
N LEU A 325 -16.04 17.70 -8.92
CA LEU A 325 -15.73 19.11 -8.73
C LEU A 325 -14.35 19.29 -8.08
N HIS A 326 -14.09 18.58 -6.97
CA HIS A 326 -12.81 18.64 -6.28
C HIS A 326 -11.66 18.17 -7.19
N ALA A 327 -11.82 17.08 -7.94
CA ALA A 327 -10.81 16.62 -8.89
C ALA A 327 -10.54 17.64 -9.99
N PHE A 328 -11.59 18.26 -10.55
CA PHE A 328 -11.46 19.34 -11.53
C PHE A 328 -10.66 20.52 -10.97
N TYR A 329 -11.09 21.13 -9.88
CA TYR A 329 -10.41 22.31 -9.31
C TYR A 329 -8.98 22.03 -8.83
N SER A 330 -8.67 20.80 -8.40
CA SER A 330 -7.32 20.45 -7.90
C SER A 330 -6.36 19.90 -8.97
N HIS A 331 -6.84 19.48 -10.14
CA HIS A 331 -6.01 18.81 -11.15
C HIS A 331 -6.14 19.37 -12.59
N ALA A 332 -7.10 20.23 -12.91
CA ALA A 332 -7.27 20.78 -14.26
C ALA A 332 -6.05 21.61 -14.73
N GLU A 333 -5.43 22.36 -13.83
CA GLU A 333 -4.20 23.12 -14.12
C GLU A 333 -3.03 22.18 -14.45
N LEU A 334 -2.83 21.13 -13.65
CA LEU A 334 -1.81 20.11 -13.89
C LEU A 334 -2.03 19.38 -15.22
N LEU A 335 -3.28 19.11 -15.61
CA LEU A 335 -3.62 18.49 -16.89
C LEU A 335 -3.24 19.38 -18.08
N ARG A 336 -3.39 20.72 -17.94
CA ARG A 336 -2.99 21.69 -18.96
C ARG A 336 -1.48 21.91 -19.02
N ARG A 337 -0.79 21.93 -17.87
CA ARG A 337 0.66 22.20 -17.79
C ARG A 337 1.52 20.98 -18.10
N GLU A 338 1.24 19.85 -17.45
CA GLU A 338 2.10 18.65 -17.48
C GLU A 338 1.25 17.36 -17.55
N PRO A 339 0.69 17.00 -18.72
CA PRO A 339 -0.08 15.76 -18.87
C PRO A 339 0.74 14.50 -18.50
N GLY A 340 2.07 14.54 -18.70
CA GLY A 340 2.99 13.48 -18.28
C GLY A 340 3.00 13.20 -16.77
N ALA A 341 2.64 14.18 -15.92
CA ALA A 341 2.55 13.98 -14.47
C ALA A 341 1.48 12.97 -14.05
N PHE A 342 0.48 12.70 -14.90
CA PHE A 342 -0.53 11.65 -14.69
C PHE A 342 -0.02 10.26 -15.08
N GLY A 343 0.98 10.18 -15.98
CA GLY A 343 1.74 8.98 -16.33
C GLY A 343 2.80 8.59 -15.30
N ALA A 344 3.12 9.47 -14.34
CA ALA A 344 3.91 9.10 -13.18
C ALA A 344 3.19 8.01 -12.34
N ARG A 345 3.96 7.05 -11.82
CA ARG A 345 3.44 5.98 -10.93
C ARG A 345 3.55 6.40 -9.46
N ARG A 346 2.75 5.77 -8.59
CA ARG A 346 2.72 6.02 -7.15
C ARG A 346 2.36 4.77 -6.39
N TRP A 347 2.84 4.65 -5.15
CA TRP A 347 2.45 3.59 -4.24
C TRP A 347 0.93 3.62 -3.99
N SER A 348 0.26 2.52 -4.38
CA SER A 348 -1.17 2.32 -4.16
C SER A 348 -1.51 2.29 -2.67
N ARG A 349 -2.79 2.47 -2.30
CA ARG A 349 -3.20 2.40 -0.88
C ARG A 349 -3.00 1.00 -0.32
N LEU A 350 -3.33 -0.02 -1.11
CA LEU A 350 -3.13 -1.42 -0.75
C LEU A 350 -1.64 -1.76 -0.55
N ALA A 351 -0.76 -1.28 -1.44
CA ALA A 351 0.69 -1.46 -1.28
C ALA A 351 1.20 -0.95 0.06
N ARG A 352 0.68 0.20 0.54
CA ARG A 352 1.04 0.76 1.86
C ARG A 352 0.57 -0.07 3.05
N LEU A 353 -0.38 -0.98 2.90
CA LEU A 353 -0.76 -1.95 3.94
C LEU A 353 0.01 -3.26 3.79
N GLN A 354 0.19 -3.74 2.56
CA GLN A 354 0.92 -4.97 2.26
C GLN A 354 2.41 -4.87 2.62
N LEU A 355 3.08 -3.80 2.18
CA LEU A 355 4.51 -3.57 2.42
C LEU A 355 4.83 -3.09 3.85
N ARG A 356 3.83 -2.67 4.63
CA ARG A 356 4.02 -2.13 5.99
C ARG A 356 4.25 -3.24 7.01
N HIS A 357 5.24 -3.07 7.87
CA HIS A 357 5.53 -3.96 9.01
C HIS A 357 4.50 -3.77 10.13
N PHE A 358 4.37 -4.75 11.01
CA PHE A 358 3.70 -4.52 12.29
C PHE A 358 4.47 -3.49 13.11
N ASN A 359 3.76 -2.63 13.82
CA ASN A 359 4.32 -1.54 14.65
C ASN A 359 5.16 -0.46 13.94
N GLU A 360 5.27 -0.46 12.61
CA GLU A 360 5.94 0.61 11.84
C GLU A 360 5.08 1.89 11.84
N LEU A 361 5.64 3.05 12.25
CA LEU A 361 4.91 4.31 12.24
C LEU A 361 4.72 4.87 10.82
N PRO A 362 3.67 5.70 10.58
CA PRO A 362 3.39 6.27 9.27
C PRO A 362 4.51 7.10 8.63
N HIS A 363 5.46 7.64 9.40
CA HIS A 363 6.57 8.44 8.87
C HIS A 363 7.74 7.58 8.41
N GLU A 364 8.10 6.55 9.17
CA GLU A 364 9.11 5.57 8.77
C GLU A 364 8.70 4.86 7.48
N LEU A 365 7.43 4.45 7.36
CA LEU A 365 6.89 3.86 6.13
C LEU A 365 7.03 4.80 4.93
N ARG A 366 6.75 6.10 5.13
CA ARG A 366 6.92 7.12 4.08
C ARG A 366 8.39 7.24 3.66
N ALA A 367 9.32 7.33 4.62
CA ALA A 367 10.76 7.42 4.35
C ALA A 367 11.31 6.17 3.63
N ARG A 368 10.86 4.98 4.03
CA ARG A 368 11.25 3.71 3.42
C ARG A 368 10.70 3.55 2.00
N LEU A 369 9.41 3.83 1.78
CA LEU A 369 8.80 3.80 0.45
C LEU A 369 9.31 4.92 -0.48
N ALA A 370 9.78 6.05 0.06
CA ALA A 370 10.45 7.09 -0.71
C ALA A 370 11.80 6.61 -1.26
N ARG A 371 12.63 5.96 -0.44
CA ARG A 371 13.89 5.34 -0.87
C ARG A 371 13.66 4.20 -1.88
N ALA A 372 12.68 3.34 -1.64
CA ALA A 372 12.28 2.28 -2.57
C ALA A 372 11.75 2.79 -3.92
N TYR A 373 11.25 4.02 -4.02
CA TYR A 373 10.56 4.51 -5.22
C TYR A 373 11.47 4.55 -6.46
N ARG A 374 12.66 5.14 -6.36
CA ARG A 374 13.61 5.25 -7.50
C ARG A 374 13.99 3.89 -8.11
N PRO A 375 14.51 2.89 -7.36
CA PRO A 375 14.85 1.59 -7.93
C PRO A 375 13.62 0.82 -8.45
N SER A 376 12.45 0.95 -7.81
CA SER A 376 11.22 0.29 -8.28
C SER A 376 10.72 0.83 -9.61
N ILE A 377 10.81 2.16 -9.84
CA ILE A 377 10.49 2.77 -11.14
C ILE A 377 11.51 2.38 -12.21
N ALA A 378 12.80 2.33 -11.86
CA ALA A 378 13.84 1.87 -12.78
C ALA A 378 13.61 0.40 -13.20
N PHE A 379 13.27 -0.47 -12.24
CA PHE A 379 12.86 -1.86 -12.52
C PHE A 379 11.66 -1.92 -13.47
N LEU A 380 10.58 -1.17 -13.20
CA LEU A 380 9.40 -1.17 -14.06
C LEU A 380 9.69 -0.71 -15.50
N ARG A 381 10.60 0.25 -15.70
CA ARG A 381 11.04 0.68 -17.04
C ARG A 381 11.86 -0.42 -17.74
N ALA A 382 12.80 -1.05 -17.02
CA ALA A 382 13.67 -2.09 -17.57
C ALA A 382 12.98 -3.46 -17.80
N ALA A 383 11.94 -3.76 -17.01
CA ALA A 383 11.16 -5.00 -17.10
C ALA A 383 9.90 -4.87 -17.97
N GLU A 384 9.64 -3.71 -18.57
CA GLU A 384 8.41 -3.46 -19.35
C GLU A 384 8.27 -4.49 -20.49
N PRO A 385 7.10 -5.13 -20.66
CA PRO A 385 6.86 -5.98 -21.82
C PRO A 385 6.79 -5.12 -23.09
N PRO A 386 7.44 -5.54 -24.20
CA PRO A 386 7.43 -4.76 -25.43
C PRO A 386 6.00 -4.64 -25.97
N ALA A 387 5.49 -3.42 -26.05
CA ALA A 387 4.15 -3.09 -26.53
C ALA A 387 4.20 -2.36 -27.90
N PRO A 388 4.64 -3.03 -28.99
CA PRO A 388 4.94 -2.39 -30.27
C PRO A 388 3.74 -1.65 -30.87
N LEU A 389 2.52 -2.17 -30.68
CA LEU A 389 1.29 -1.51 -31.13
C LEU A 389 1.09 -0.12 -30.49
N ARG A 390 1.38 0.04 -29.19
CA ARG A 390 1.24 1.34 -28.52
C ARG A 390 2.27 2.34 -29.04
N ALA A 391 3.52 1.92 -29.19
CA ALA A 391 4.59 2.75 -29.72
C ALA A 391 4.35 3.14 -31.20
N LEU A 392 3.82 2.23 -32.02
CA LEU A 392 3.46 2.50 -33.41
C LEU A 392 2.32 3.52 -33.51
N LEU A 393 1.24 3.33 -32.76
CA LEU A 393 0.11 4.28 -32.72
C LEU A 393 0.55 5.66 -32.21
N ALA A 394 1.39 5.71 -31.17
CA ALA A 394 1.92 6.95 -30.62
C ALA A 394 2.79 7.71 -31.64
N ARG A 395 3.69 7.02 -32.36
CA ARG A 395 4.50 7.61 -33.44
C ARG A 395 3.64 8.17 -34.56
N GLN A 396 2.60 7.43 -34.98
CA GLN A 396 1.77 7.86 -36.09
C GLN A 396 0.82 9.00 -35.73
N LEU A 397 0.27 9.01 -34.51
CA LEU A 397 -0.47 10.15 -33.97
C LEU A 397 0.43 11.38 -33.85
N LEU A 398 1.67 11.21 -33.36
CA LEU A 398 2.64 12.29 -33.25
C LEU A 398 3.02 12.89 -34.62
N PHE A 399 3.16 12.06 -35.66
CA PHE A 399 3.42 12.52 -37.02
C PHE A 399 2.24 13.33 -37.58
N PHE A 400 1.02 12.78 -37.58
CA PHE A 400 -0.14 13.46 -38.16
C PHE A 400 -0.53 14.73 -37.39
N ALA A 401 -0.60 14.67 -36.05
CA ALA A 401 -0.94 15.84 -35.24
C ALA A 401 0.19 16.90 -35.27
N GLY A 402 1.45 16.46 -35.28
CA GLY A 402 2.62 17.35 -35.37
C GLY A 402 2.72 18.06 -36.71
N ALA A 403 2.45 17.37 -37.83
CA ALA A 403 2.46 17.96 -39.16
C ALA A 403 1.36 19.02 -39.33
N LEU A 404 0.13 18.73 -38.90
CA LEU A 404 -0.97 19.69 -38.96
C LEU A 404 -0.74 20.89 -38.02
N PHE A 405 -0.21 20.65 -36.81
CA PHE A 405 0.17 21.72 -35.89
C PHE A 405 1.28 22.61 -36.46
N ALA A 406 2.33 22.03 -37.07
CA ALA A 406 3.43 22.77 -37.68
C ALA A 406 2.97 23.61 -38.89
N ALA A 407 2.05 23.08 -39.70
CA ALA A 407 1.45 23.82 -40.81
C ALA A 407 0.65 25.03 -40.30
N LEU A 408 -0.25 24.83 -39.33
CA LEU A 408 -1.01 25.94 -38.72
C LEU A 408 -0.09 26.97 -38.06
N LEU A 409 0.94 26.52 -37.32
CA LEU A 409 1.93 27.40 -36.69
C LEU A 409 2.68 28.25 -37.73
N LEU A 410 3.08 27.67 -38.86
CA LEU A 410 3.74 28.41 -39.93
C LEU A 410 2.80 29.45 -40.57
N LEU A 411 1.52 29.12 -40.77
CA LEU A 411 0.52 30.07 -41.24
C LEU A 411 0.33 31.22 -40.25
N THR A 412 0.25 30.95 -38.93
CA THR A 412 0.12 32.01 -37.92
C THR A 412 1.36 32.90 -37.77
N ILE A 413 2.56 32.37 -38.07
CA ILE A 413 3.81 33.16 -38.09
C ILE A 413 3.90 34.01 -39.38
N TYR A 414 3.31 33.54 -40.47
CA TYR A 414 3.22 34.30 -41.73
C TYR A 414 2.20 35.43 -41.64
N ASP A 415 1.05 35.16 -41.03
CA ASP A 415 -0.04 36.10 -40.82
C ASP A 415 -0.78 35.81 -39.51
N GLU A 416 -0.70 36.75 -38.56
CA GLU A 416 -1.34 36.66 -37.25
C GLU A 416 -2.88 36.63 -37.34
N ASP A 417 -3.47 37.17 -38.42
CA ASP A 417 -4.92 37.15 -38.62
C ASP A 417 -5.47 35.73 -38.75
N VAL A 418 -4.63 34.74 -39.08
CA VAL A 418 -4.99 33.30 -39.07
C VAL A 418 -5.45 32.82 -37.70
N LEU A 419 -4.99 33.43 -36.59
CA LEU A 419 -5.48 33.11 -35.24
C LEU A 419 -6.92 33.55 -34.99
N THR A 420 -7.44 34.50 -35.77
CA THR A 420 -8.82 35.01 -35.66
C THR A 420 -9.84 34.14 -36.40
N VAL A 421 -9.37 33.25 -37.28
CA VAL A 421 -10.21 32.33 -38.05
C VAL A 421 -10.87 31.30 -37.14
N GLU A 422 -12.13 31.00 -37.42
CA GLU A 422 -12.95 30.09 -36.61
C GLU A 422 -12.24 28.74 -36.39
N HIS A 423 -12.27 28.30 -35.13
CA HIS A 423 -11.63 27.08 -34.63
C HIS A 423 -10.11 26.93 -34.78
N VAL A 424 -9.35 27.84 -35.42
CA VAL A 424 -7.89 27.67 -35.59
C VAL A 424 -7.16 27.61 -34.23
N PHE A 425 -7.45 28.53 -33.32
CA PHE A 425 -6.86 28.49 -31.97
C PHE A 425 -7.24 27.20 -31.19
N THR A 426 -8.49 26.73 -31.32
CA THR A 426 -8.94 25.50 -30.66
C THR A 426 -8.35 24.23 -31.29
N THR A 427 -8.12 24.21 -32.61
CA THR A 427 -7.46 23.07 -33.27
C THR A 427 -5.97 23.04 -32.98
N MET A 428 -5.27 24.18 -32.99
CA MET A 428 -3.86 24.26 -32.56
C MET A 428 -3.68 23.78 -31.12
N THR A 429 -4.53 24.21 -30.18
CA THR A 429 -4.44 23.76 -28.78
C THR A 429 -4.79 22.27 -28.62
N ALA A 430 -5.80 21.76 -29.33
CA ALA A 430 -6.13 20.33 -29.33
C ALA A 430 -5.02 19.44 -29.94
N LEU A 431 -4.40 19.89 -31.05
CA LEU A 431 -3.28 19.20 -31.70
C LEU A 431 -2.02 19.23 -30.84
N GLY A 432 -1.72 20.36 -30.19
CA GLY A 432 -0.63 20.47 -29.22
C GLY A 432 -0.82 19.52 -28.02
N LEU A 433 -2.06 19.41 -27.51
CA LEU A 433 -2.39 18.43 -26.47
C LEU A 433 -2.24 16.98 -26.98
N ALA A 434 -2.72 16.67 -28.19
CA ALA A 434 -2.56 15.35 -28.79
C ALA A 434 -1.08 14.97 -28.98
N VAL A 435 -0.24 15.92 -29.42
CA VAL A 435 1.23 15.76 -29.57
C VAL A 435 1.90 15.49 -28.22
N THR A 436 1.57 16.26 -27.17
CA THR A 436 2.17 16.06 -25.83
C THR A 436 1.76 14.73 -25.21
N VAL A 437 0.49 14.33 -25.35
CA VAL A 437 -0.01 13.03 -24.91
C VAL A 437 0.60 11.88 -25.71
N ALA A 438 0.74 12.01 -27.03
CA ALA A 438 1.41 11.00 -27.87
C ALA A 438 2.87 10.78 -27.46
N ARG A 439 3.61 11.84 -27.13
CA ARG A 439 4.98 11.75 -26.60
C ARG A 439 5.07 10.98 -25.28
N CYS A 440 4.05 11.01 -24.43
CA CYS A 440 4.04 10.25 -23.17
C CYS A 440 3.96 8.72 -23.36
N PHE A 441 3.64 8.23 -24.57
CA PHE A 441 3.60 6.80 -24.90
C PHE A 441 4.84 6.28 -25.64
N LEU A 442 5.79 7.16 -25.95
CA LEU A 442 7.09 6.78 -26.51
C LEU A 442 8.06 6.41 -25.38
N PRO A 443 8.74 5.25 -25.44
CA PRO A 443 9.74 4.88 -24.45
C PRO A 443 10.98 5.80 -24.55
N GLU A 444 11.48 6.26 -23.41
CA GLU A 444 12.78 6.94 -23.29
C GLU A 444 13.91 5.92 -23.52
N GLU A 445 14.84 6.20 -24.43
CA GLU A 445 15.98 5.29 -24.73
C GLU A 445 17.02 5.23 -23.60
N GLN A 446 16.96 6.13 -22.61
CA GLN A 446 17.90 6.23 -21.49
C GLN A 446 17.86 5.06 -20.47
N GLY A 447 17.05 4.02 -20.68
CA GLY A 447 16.85 2.92 -19.73
C GLY A 447 17.88 1.78 -19.73
N GLN A 448 18.72 1.67 -20.76
CA GLN A 448 19.39 0.42 -21.16
C GLN A 448 20.60 -0.04 -20.30
N GLY A 449 20.77 0.47 -19.08
CA GLY A 449 22.03 0.36 -18.33
C GLY A 449 22.19 -0.81 -17.33
N ARG A 450 21.11 -1.40 -16.79
CA ARG A 450 21.20 -2.39 -15.68
C ARG A 450 20.21 -3.56 -15.85
N PRO A 451 20.58 -4.80 -15.46
CA PRO A 451 19.70 -5.96 -15.58
C PRO A 451 18.49 -5.83 -14.62
N PRO A 452 17.27 -6.19 -15.06
CA PRO A 452 16.06 -6.04 -14.23
C PRO A 452 16.13 -6.79 -12.89
N LYS A 453 16.72 -7.99 -12.84
CA LYS A 453 16.88 -8.75 -11.59
C LYS A 453 17.63 -7.97 -10.50
N LEU A 454 18.65 -7.21 -10.89
CA LEU A 454 19.41 -6.38 -9.95
C LEU A 454 18.58 -5.19 -9.46
N LEU A 455 17.85 -4.53 -10.35
CA LEU A 455 16.97 -3.41 -9.98
C LEU A 455 15.83 -3.88 -9.04
N LEU A 456 15.33 -5.11 -9.23
CA LEU A 456 14.37 -5.74 -8.32
C LEU A 456 14.98 -5.99 -6.94
N GLN A 457 16.21 -6.51 -6.85
CA GLN A 457 16.93 -6.69 -5.59
C GLN A 457 17.18 -5.34 -4.89
N MET A 458 17.58 -4.29 -5.62
CA MET A 458 17.71 -2.92 -5.08
C MET A 458 16.37 -2.36 -4.57
N ALA A 459 15.26 -2.65 -5.25
CA ALA A 459 13.94 -2.24 -4.79
C ALA A 459 13.52 -3.02 -3.52
N LEU A 460 13.71 -4.34 -3.53
CA LEU A 460 13.39 -5.26 -2.44
C LEU A 460 14.20 -4.92 -1.17
N ALA A 461 15.46 -4.51 -1.31
CA ALA A 461 16.31 -4.01 -0.23
C ALA A 461 15.59 -2.98 0.64
N HIS A 462 14.82 -2.06 0.06
CA HIS A 462 14.08 -1.04 0.80
C HIS A 462 12.60 -1.40 1.04
N MET A 463 11.97 -2.17 0.15
CA MET A 463 10.57 -2.60 0.34
C MET A 463 10.40 -3.69 1.41
N HIS A 464 11.43 -4.50 1.65
CA HIS A 464 11.49 -5.71 2.49
C HIS A 464 10.53 -6.85 2.10
N TYR A 465 9.42 -6.54 1.44
CA TYR A 465 8.40 -7.50 1.00
C TYR A 465 8.14 -7.35 -0.50
N LEU A 466 7.93 -8.48 -1.17
CA LEU A 466 7.31 -8.57 -2.48
C LEU A 466 6.20 -9.63 -2.34
N PRO A 467 4.90 -9.27 -2.42
CA PRO A 467 3.82 -10.25 -2.24
C PRO A 467 3.81 -11.28 -3.37
N GLU A 468 3.97 -12.56 -3.03
CA GLU A 468 4.03 -13.64 -4.01
C GLU A 468 2.66 -13.91 -4.66
N GLU A 469 2.65 -14.11 -5.99
CA GLU A 469 1.53 -14.70 -6.72
C GLU A 469 1.86 -16.18 -7.00
N PRO A 470 0.89 -17.12 -6.89
CA PRO A 470 1.15 -18.53 -7.16
C PRO A 470 1.48 -18.74 -8.65
N GLY A 471 2.72 -19.13 -8.95
CA GLY A 471 3.21 -19.45 -10.29
C GLY A 471 4.73 -19.58 -10.33
N ALA A 472 5.26 -20.12 -11.42
CA ALA A 472 6.71 -20.12 -11.64
C ALA A 472 7.19 -18.67 -11.81
N GLY A 473 8.13 -18.25 -10.94
CA GLY A 473 8.66 -16.88 -10.93
C GLY A 473 9.33 -16.50 -12.25
N GLY A 474 9.10 -15.27 -12.72
CA GLY A 474 9.67 -14.78 -13.96
C GLY A 474 9.49 -13.28 -14.14
N ARG A 475 10.27 -12.69 -15.05
CA ARG A 475 10.29 -11.23 -15.29
C ARG A 475 8.88 -10.62 -15.43
N ASP A 476 7.96 -11.35 -16.07
CA ASP A 476 6.60 -10.90 -16.36
C ASP A 476 5.64 -11.10 -15.16
N THR A 477 5.91 -12.01 -14.20
CA THR A 477 5.20 -12.06 -12.91
C THR A 477 5.63 -10.88 -12.04
N ASP A 478 6.93 -10.64 -11.96
CA ASP A 478 7.55 -9.64 -11.10
C ASP A 478 7.17 -8.22 -11.57
N TYR A 479 7.13 -7.99 -12.89
CA TYR A 479 6.58 -6.77 -13.48
C TYR A 479 5.10 -6.58 -13.10
N ARG A 480 4.27 -7.63 -13.21
CA ARG A 480 2.84 -7.53 -12.86
C ARG A 480 2.65 -7.20 -11.39
N GLN A 481 3.31 -7.91 -10.48
CA GLN A 481 3.28 -7.63 -9.03
C GLN A 481 3.71 -6.20 -8.72
N MET A 482 4.87 -5.77 -9.22
CA MET A 482 5.36 -4.40 -9.02
C MET A 482 4.40 -3.36 -9.60
N SER A 483 3.76 -3.64 -10.74
CA SER A 483 2.78 -2.73 -11.36
C SER A 483 1.48 -2.58 -10.56
N GLN A 484 1.08 -3.61 -9.78
CA GLN A 484 -0.04 -3.53 -8.84
C GLN A 484 0.32 -2.68 -7.60
N LEU A 485 1.59 -2.75 -7.16
CA LEU A 485 2.10 -1.92 -6.06
C LEU A 485 2.26 -0.44 -6.46
N LEU A 486 2.79 -0.21 -7.68
CA LEU A 486 3.07 1.10 -8.27
C LEU A 486 2.13 1.40 -9.45
N GLN A 487 0.89 1.71 -9.08
CA GLN A 487 -0.17 2.14 -10.01
C GLN A 487 0.14 3.52 -10.60
N TYR A 488 -0.35 3.78 -11.82
CA TYR A 488 -0.32 5.10 -12.43
C TYR A 488 -1.14 6.13 -11.63
N ARG A 489 -0.69 7.40 -11.59
CA ARG A 489 -1.43 8.49 -10.93
C ARG A 489 -2.81 8.67 -11.55
N ALA A 490 -2.94 8.56 -12.88
CA ALA A 490 -4.23 8.53 -13.58
C ALA A 490 -5.16 7.41 -13.06
N ALA A 491 -4.66 6.18 -12.95
CA ALA A 491 -5.45 5.04 -12.47
C ALA A 491 -5.89 5.23 -11.01
N SER A 492 -5.00 5.72 -10.14
CA SER A 492 -5.34 6.03 -8.74
C SER A 492 -6.33 7.19 -8.62
N LEU A 493 -6.34 8.17 -9.53
CA LEU A 493 -7.35 9.23 -9.54
C LEU A 493 -8.71 8.71 -10.02
N LEU A 494 -8.73 7.83 -11.03
CA LEU A 494 -9.95 7.17 -11.50
C LEU A 494 -10.55 6.26 -10.41
N GLU A 495 -9.71 5.54 -9.65
CA GLU A 495 -10.12 4.74 -8.49
C GLU A 495 -10.84 5.58 -7.42
N GLU A 496 -10.31 6.77 -7.11
CA GLU A 496 -10.90 7.69 -6.13
C GLU A 496 -12.18 8.35 -6.69
N LEU A 497 -12.22 8.66 -7.98
CA LEU A 497 -13.40 9.25 -8.65
C LEU A 497 -14.56 8.27 -8.74
N LEU A 498 -14.31 7.01 -9.11
CA LEU A 498 -15.30 5.93 -9.14
C LEU A 498 -15.63 5.39 -7.74
N SER A 499 -14.91 5.82 -6.70
CA SER A 499 -15.10 5.34 -5.34
C SER A 499 -16.54 5.40 -4.83
N PRO A 500 -17.33 6.47 -5.04
CA PRO A 500 -18.70 6.53 -4.52
C PRO A 500 -19.63 5.49 -5.15
N LEU A 501 -19.34 5.05 -6.37
CA LEU A 501 -20.10 4.02 -7.09
C LEU A 501 -19.64 2.61 -6.71
N LEU A 502 -18.32 2.39 -6.63
CA LEU A 502 -17.75 1.06 -6.37
C LEU A 502 -17.84 0.65 -4.89
N THR A 503 -17.74 1.59 -3.95
CA THR A 503 -17.76 1.30 -2.50
C THR A 503 -19.01 0.55 -2.03
N PRO A 504 -20.26 0.98 -2.34
CA PRO A 504 -21.44 0.22 -1.92
C PRO A 504 -21.50 -1.17 -2.56
N LEU A 505 -21.06 -1.33 -3.81
CA LEU A 505 -20.99 -2.64 -4.48
C LEU A 505 -20.02 -3.58 -3.76
N PHE A 506 -18.85 -3.09 -3.35
CA PHE A 506 -17.90 -3.89 -2.58
C PHE A 506 -18.42 -4.26 -1.18
N LEU A 507 -19.14 -3.36 -0.50
CA LEU A 507 -19.77 -3.69 0.78
C LEU A 507 -20.80 -4.82 0.63
N LEU A 508 -21.62 -4.78 -0.43
CA LEU A 508 -22.63 -5.81 -0.72
C LEU A 508 -22.06 -7.15 -1.20
N PHE A 509 -21.12 -7.14 -2.13
CA PHE A 509 -20.64 -8.36 -2.81
C PHE A 509 -19.37 -8.97 -2.20
N TRP A 510 -18.61 -8.23 -1.37
CA TRP A 510 -17.40 -8.74 -0.72
C TRP A 510 -17.50 -8.82 0.80
N PHE A 511 -17.89 -7.74 1.47
CA PHE A 511 -17.89 -7.70 2.94
C PHE A 511 -19.07 -8.46 3.55
N TRP A 512 -20.28 -8.28 3.00
CA TRP A 512 -21.48 -8.97 3.49
C TRP A 512 -21.38 -10.51 3.50
N PRO A 513 -21.00 -11.21 2.39
CA PRO A 513 -20.93 -12.67 2.40
C PRO A 513 -19.78 -13.22 3.27
N ARG A 514 -18.71 -12.43 3.48
CA ARG A 514 -17.54 -12.82 4.30
C ARG A 514 -17.68 -12.42 5.77
N ALA A 515 -18.88 -12.06 6.24
CA ALA A 515 -19.12 -11.58 7.60
C ALA A 515 -18.60 -12.52 8.70
N LEU A 516 -18.75 -13.84 8.52
CA LEU A 516 -18.23 -14.83 9.46
C LEU A 516 -16.70 -14.78 9.55
N GLU A 517 -16.00 -14.70 8.41
CA GLU A 517 -14.54 -14.65 8.35
C GLU A 517 -13.96 -13.41 9.06
N PHE A 518 -14.66 -12.27 9.00
CA PHE A 518 -14.26 -11.07 9.75
C PHE A 518 -14.44 -11.25 11.26
N ILE A 519 -15.57 -11.80 11.72
CA ILE A 519 -15.79 -12.06 13.15
C ILE A 519 -14.77 -13.09 13.68
N ASP A 520 -14.54 -14.15 12.91
CA ASP A 520 -13.57 -15.20 13.24
C ASP A 520 -12.14 -14.67 13.28
N PHE A 521 -11.77 -13.73 12.40
CA PHE A 521 -10.49 -13.05 12.48
C PHE A 521 -10.31 -12.28 13.79
N PHE A 522 -11.31 -11.49 14.22
CA PHE A 522 -11.22 -10.75 15.48
C PHE A 522 -11.29 -11.68 16.72
N HIS A 523 -11.94 -12.83 16.61
CA HIS A 523 -11.99 -13.85 17.68
C HIS A 523 -10.62 -14.48 17.94
N HIS A 524 -9.91 -14.93 16.88
CA HIS A 524 -8.65 -15.66 17.02
C HIS A 524 -7.40 -14.75 17.10
N PHE A 525 -7.43 -13.56 16.50
CA PHE A 525 -6.26 -12.67 16.38
C PHE A 525 -6.33 -11.41 17.25
N THR A 526 -7.11 -11.46 18.33
CA THR A 526 -7.13 -10.44 19.39
C THR A 526 -6.58 -11.02 20.69
N VAL A 527 -5.58 -10.35 21.26
CA VAL A 527 -4.98 -10.70 22.55
C VAL A 527 -5.09 -9.48 23.47
N ASP A 528 -5.52 -9.70 24.70
CA ASP A 528 -5.50 -8.67 25.74
C ASP A 528 -4.09 -8.58 26.35
N VAL A 529 -3.57 -7.37 26.48
CA VAL A 529 -2.25 -7.11 27.05
C VAL A 529 -2.39 -6.20 28.26
N ALA A 530 -1.96 -6.69 29.42
CA ALA A 530 -2.03 -5.99 30.69
C ALA A 530 -1.49 -4.55 30.60
N GLY A 531 -2.37 -3.58 30.89
CA GLY A 531 -2.10 -2.14 30.82
C GLY A 531 -2.38 -1.50 29.45
N VAL A 532 -2.50 -2.26 28.36
CA VAL A 532 -2.79 -1.73 27.00
C VAL A 532 -4.20 -2.09 26.51
N GLY A 533 -4.75 -3.25 26.87
CA GLY A 533 -6.04 -3.75 26.37
C GLY A 533 -5.91 -4.56 25.08
N ASP A 534 -7.02 -4.73 24.36
CA ASP A 534 -7.13 -5.62 23.20
C ASP A 534 -6.34 -5.17 21.95
N ILE A 535 -5.31 -5.93 21.58
CA ILE A 535 -4.46 -5.68 20.42
C ILE A 535 -4.45 -6.84 19.43
N CYS A 536 -4.05 -6.54 18.19
CA CYS A 536 -3.82 -7.53 17.14
C CYS A 536 -2.67 -8.47 17.53
N SER A 537 -2.91 -9.78 17.56
CA SER A 537 -1.93 -10.78 18.02
C SER A 537 -0.61 -10.74 17.22
N PHE A 538 -0.69 -10.51 15.90
CA PHE A 538 0.47 -10.32 15.04
C PHE A 538 1.35 -9.12 15.43
N ALA A 539 0.79 -8.11 16.11
CA ALA A 539 1.54 -6.95 16.59
C ALA A 539 2.40 -7.23 17.82
N LEU A 540 2.27 -8.40 18.45
CA LEU A 540 3.23 -8.88 19.45
C LEU A 540 4.56 -9.34 18.82
N MET A 541 4.57 -9.58 17.50
CA MET A 541 5.76 -10.06 16.77
C MET A 541 6.31 -11.37 17.35
N ASP A 542 5.39 -12.22 17.80
CA ASP A 542 5.67 -13.53 18.40
C ASP A 542 5.88 -14.58 17.31
N VAL A 543 7.14 -14.99 17.13
CA VAL A 543 7.58 -16.02 16.17
C VAL A 543 6.99 -17.39 16.55
N LYS A 544 6.74 -17.64 17.84
CA LYS A 544 6.19 -18.91 18.30
C LYS A 544 4.77 -19.11 17.79
N ARG A 545 3.90 -18.11 18.00
CA ARG A 545 2.47 -18.14 17.60
C ARG A 545 2.18 -17.79 16.15
N HIS A 546 3.02 -16.98 15.51
CA HIS A 546 2.75 -16.43 14.17
C HIS A 546 3.92 -16.50 13.18
N GLY A 547 5.00 -17.21 13.52
CA GLY A 547 6.13 -17.43 12.62
C GLY A 547 5.77 -18.27 11.40
N HIS A 548 6.47 -18.04 10.29
CA HIS A 548 6.34 -18.79 9.06
C HIS A 548 7.55 -19.73 8.91
N PRO A 549 7.38 -21.06 8.79
CA PRO A 549 8.49 -22.02 8.83
C PRO A 549 9.60 -21.68 7.83
N GLN A 550 9.25 -21.47 6.55
CA GLN A 550 10.16 -21.11 5.45
C GLN A 550 10.93 -19.77 5.60
N TRP A 551 10.91 -19.12 6.77
CA TRP A 551 11.60 -17.86 7.07
C TRP A 551 12.53 -18.00 8.30
N LEU A 552 13.24 -19.13 8.40
CA LEU A 552 14.12 -19.53 9.53
C LEU A 552 13.40 -19.77 10.87
N SER A 553 12.08 -19.95 10.84
CA SER A 553 11.25 -20.23 12.04
C SER A 553 10.94 -21.71 12.24
N GLU A 554 11.50 -22.60 11.41
CA GLU A 554 11.33 -24.06 11.54
C GLU A 554 11.86 -24.56 12.89
N GLY A 555 11.07 -25.41 13.57
CA GLY A 555 11.36 -25.87 14.93
C GLY A 555 11.21 -24.82 16.04
N GLN A 556 10.91 -23.56 15.71
CA GLN A 556 10.64 -22.48 16.67
C GLN A 556 9.18 -22.01 16.66
N THR A 557 8.43 -22.29 15.59
CA THR A 557 7.01 -21.97 15.46
C THR A 557 6.10 -23.16 15.77
N GLU A 558 5.04 -22.92 16.52
CA GLU A 558 3.92 -23.84 16.75
C GLU A 558 2.70 -23.46 15.87
N ALA A 559 2.85 -22.46 14.97
CA ALA A 559 1.74 -21.87 14.22
C ALA A 559 1.18 -22.79 13.14
N SER A 560 -0.14 -23.02 13.15
CA SER A 560 -0.83 -23.68 12.04
C SER A 560 -0.82 -22.80 10.77
N VAL A 561 -1.11 -23.39 9.61
CA VAL A 561 -1.22 -22.66 8.32
C VAL A 561 -2.23 -21.51 8.40
N ALA A 562 -3.27 -21.66 9.22
CA ALA A 562 -4.27 -20.62 9.41
C ALA A 562 -3.82 -19.52 10.39
N GLN A 563 -2.88 -19.81 11.31
CA GLN A 563 -2.40 -18.88 12.35
C GLN A 563 -1.15 -18.08 11.97
N ARG A 564 -0.21 -18.65 11.20
CA ARG A 564 1.06 -18.01 10.77
C ARG A 564 0.85 -16.69 10.03
N ALA A 565 1.83 -15.78 10.01
CA ALA A 565 1.81 -14.64 9.09
C ALA A 565 2.38 -15.02 7.71
N GLU A 566 1.82 -14.50 6.62
CA GLU A 566 2.30 -14.81 5.26
C GLU A 566 3.48 -13.90 4.85
N ASN A 567 4.39 -14.41 4.02
CA ASN A 567 5.58 -13.71 3.50
C ASN A 567 6.57 -13.19 4.59
N GLY A 568 6.87 -13.99 5.61
CA GLY A 568 7.89 -13.67 6.63
C GLY A 568 7.58 -12.42 7.46
N LYS A 569 6.30 -12.04 7.57
CA LYS A 569 5.91 -10.73 8.06
C LYS A 569 6.09 -10.55 9.57
N THR A 570 6.05 -11.64 10.34
CA THR A 570 6.33 -11.62 11.78
C THR A 570 7.82 -11.37 12.02
N GLU A 571 8.67 -12.13 11.33
CA GLU A 571 10.13 -12.15 11.43
C GLU A 571 10.74 -10.81 10.99
N LEU A 572 10.36 -10.33 9.80
CA LEU A 572 10.85 -9.06 9.26
C LEU A 572 10.35 -7.84 10.05
N SER A 573 9.15 -7.93 10.67
CA SER A 573 8.65 -6.87 11.56
C SER A 573 9.39 -6.86 12.91
N LEU A 574 9.55 -8.03 13.54
CA LEU A 574 10.33 -8.20 14.78
C LEU A 574 11.73 -7.63 14.61
N MET A 575 12.40 -8.04 13.54
CA MET A 575 13.76 -7.62 13.26
C MET A 575 13.85 -6.10 13.08
N ARG A 576 13.00 -5.53 12.22
CA ARG A 576 12.97 -4.09 11.95
C ARG A 576 12.70 -3.28 13.22
N PHE A 577 11.78 -3.75 14.08
CA PHE A 577 11.49 -3.09 15.34
C PHE A 577 12.69 -3.15 16.30
N SER A 578 13.37 -4.30 16.40
CA SER A 578 14.58 -4.44 17.24
C SER A 578 15.76 -3.58 16.80
N LEU A 579 15.93 -3.36 15.48
CA LEU A 579 16.98 -2.47 14.95
C LEU A 579 16.64 -0.98 15.11
N ALA A 580 15.35 -0.62 15.03
CA ALA A 580 14.91 0.76 15.25
C ALA A 580 14.90 1.15 16.75
N HIS A 581 14.68 0.18 17.64
CA HIS A 581 14.51 0.37 19.08
C HIS A 581 15.53 -0.45 19.88
N PRO A 582 16.82 -0.06 19.90
CA PRO A 582 17.89 -0.86 20.54
C PRO A 582 17.79 -0.94 22.07
N GLN A 583 17.02 -0.06 22.71
CA GLN A 583 16.75 -0.14 24.16
C GLN A 583 15.61 -1.13 24.49
N TRP A 584 14.76 -1.47 23.52
CA TRP A 584 13.68 -2.43 23.70
C TRP A 584 14.20 -3.87 23.78
N ARG A 585 13.72 -4.61 24.78
CA ARG A 585 14.09 -6.02 24.99
C ARG A 585 12.99 -6.92 24.41
N PRO A 586 13.26 -7.74 23.38
CA PRO A 586 12.27 -8.65 22.83
C PRO A 586 11.89 -9.77 23.82
N PRO A 587 10.66 -10.31 23.74
CA PRO A 587 10.24 -11.48 24.53
C PRO A 587 11.14 -12.71 24.35
N GLY A 588 11.04 -13.67 25.27
CA GLY A 588 11.91 -14.86 25.34
C GLY A 588 12.09 -15.58 24.00
N ASP A 589 11.02 -15.96 23.31
CA ASP A 589 11.11 -16.72 22.06
C ASP A 589 11.54 -15.85 20.87
N SER A 590 11.05 -14.60 20.78
CA SER A 590 11.53 -13.60 19.82
C SER A 590 13.04 -13.32 19.96
N SER A 591 13.58 -13.32 21.19
CA SER A 591 15.01 -13.14 21.44
C SER A 591 15.85 -14.36 21.02
N LYS A 592 15.34 -15.59 21.20
CA LYS A 592 15.97 -16.82 20.68
C LYS A 592 16.07 -16.80 19.16
N PHE A 593 14.99 -16.39 18.47
CA PHE A 593 14.97 -16.24 17.02
C PHE A 593 16.04 -15.26 16.52
N LEU A 594 16.11 -14.05 17.11
CA LEU A 594 17.13 -13.06 16.74
C LEU A 594 18.57 -13.54 17.03
N GLY A 595 18.77 -14.29 18.12
CA GLY A 595 20.05 -14.94 18.42
C GLY A 595 20.42 -16.01 17.40
N HIS A 596 19.46 -16.85 17.00
CA HIS A 596 19.64 -17.88 15.97
C HIS A 596 19.97 -17.26 14.60
N LEU A 597 19.22 -16.23 14.18
CA LEU A 597 19.48 -15.47 12.95
C LEU A 597 20.90 -14.89 12.93
N ARG A 598 21.32 -14.22 14.03
CA ARG A 598 22.68 -13.67 14.17
C ARG A 598 23.74 -14.77 14.10
N GLY A 599 23.51 -15.91 14.76
CA GLY A 599 24.40 -17.07 14.71
C GLY A 599 24.54 -17.63 13.29
N ARG A 600 23.43 -17.73 12.54
CA ARG A 600 23.43 -18.22 11.16
C ARG A 600 24.14 -17.27 10.20
N VAL A 601 23.92 -15.95 10.33
CA VAL A 601 24.68 -14.92 9.59
C VAL A 601 26.18 -15.04 9.85
N GLN A 602 26.59 -15.27 11.09
CA GLN A 602 28.01 -15.47 11.43
C GLN A 602 28.59 -16.77 10.85
N GLN A 603 27.82 -17.86 10.83
CA GLN A 603 28.23 -19.14 10.23
C GLN A 603 28.41 -19.02 8.71
N ASP A 604 27.43 -18.45 8.00
CA ASP A 604 27.48 -18.27 6.55
C ASP A 604 28.61 -17.30 6.15
N ALA A 605 28.84 -16.25 6.94
CA ALA A 605 29.98 -15.34 6.78
C ALA A 605 31.34 -16.04 6.97
N ALA A 606 31.45 -16.94 7.95
CA ALA A 606 32.67 -17.72 8.18
C ALA A 606 32.94 -18.73 7.04
N ALA A 607 31.88 -19.39 6.55
CA ALA A 607 31.97 -20.29 5.38
C ALA A 607 32.43 -19.54 4.11
N TRP A 608 31.94 -18.30 3.90
CA TRP A 608 32.41 -17.43 2.83
C TRP A 608 33.90 -17.09 2.97
N GLY A 609 34.32 -16.65 4.16
CA GLY A 609 35.72 -16.32 4.44
C GLY A 609 36.68 -17.49 4.23
N ALA A 610 36.31 -18.70 4.67
CA ALA A 610 37.07 -19.92 4.46
C ALA A 610 37.19 -20.31 2.96
N THR A 611 36.16 -20.01 2.17
CA THR A 611 36.17 -20.27 0.71
C THR A 611 37.06 -19.26 -0.02
N SER A 612 36.99 -17.96 0.35
CA SER A 612 37.80 -16.90 -0.25
C SER A 612 39.31 -17.02 0.06
N ALA A 613 39.68 -17.67 1.17
CA ALA A 613 41.08 -17.91 1.53
C ALA A 613 41.79 -18.95 0.62
N ARG A 614 41.06 -19.61 -0.30
CA ARG A 614 41.58 -20.64 -1.20
C ARG A 614 42.02 -20.11 -2.57
N SER A 615 41.81 -18.82 -2.83
CA SER A 615 42.27 -18.10 -4.03
C SER A 615 43.40 -17.11 -3.67
N PRO A 616 44.35 -16.82 -4.57
CA PRO A 616 45.42 -15.86 -4.30
C PRO A 616 44.83 -14.45 -4.05
N PRO A 617 45.42 -13.67 -3.12
CA PRO A 617 44.86 -12.38 -2.73
C PRO A 617 45.01 -11.36 -3.87
N THR A 618 43.88 -10.91 -4.41
CA THR A 618 43.84 -9.64 -5.14
C THR A 618 43.87 -8.48 -4.12
N PRO A 619 44.60 -7.38 -4.36
CA PRO A 619 44.74 -6.29 -3.39
C PRO A 619 43.40 -5.62 -3.06
N GLY A 620 43.29 -5.13 -1.82
CA GLY A 620 42.01 -4.71 -1.23
C GLY A 620 41.28 -3.58 -1.95
N VAL A 621 39.94 -3.69 -1.94
CA VAL A 621 38.98 -2.63 -2.34
C VAL A 621 38.13 -2.16 -1.15
N LEU A 622 38.34 -2.72 0.06
CA LEU A 622 37.51 -2.47 1.25
C LEU A 622 38.26 -1.85 2.45
N SER A 623 39.50 -1.40 2.29
CA SER A 623 40.26 -0.76 3.39
C SER A 623 40.24 0.78 3.35
N ASP A 624 40.02 1.39 2.19
CA ASP A 624 40.20 2.84 1.98
C ASP A 624 38.86 3.56 1.76
N CYS A 625 37.97 3.49 2.74
CA CYS A 625 36.71 4.24 2.78
C CYS A 625 36.58 5.05 4.08
N THR A 626 37.50 6.01 4.26
CA THR A 626 37.55 6.97 5.38
C THR A 626 36.86 8.31 5.07
N SER A 627 36.08 8.38 4.00
CA SER A 627 35.18 9.50 3.66
C SER A 627 33.75 9.22 4.15
N PRO A 628 32.91 10.25 4.42
CA PRO A 628 31.70 10.09 5.22
C PRO A 628 30.69 9.14 4.56
N LEU A 629 30.35 8.07 5.30
CA LEU A 629 29.44 7.01 4.89
C LEU A 629 28.06 7.57 4.51
N GLN A 630 27.72 7.52 3.22
CA GLN A 630 26.32 7.49 2.77
C GLN A 630 25.91 6.02 2.61
N PRO A 631 25.02 5.46 3.45
CA PRO A 631 24.67 4.04 3.40
C PRO A 631 24.03 3.63 2.06
N ASP A 632 23.32 4.54 1.40
CA ASP A 632 22.78 4.33 0.05
C ASP A 632 23.88 4.15 -1.01
N ALA A 633 25.04 4.82 -0.87
CA ALA A 633 26.19 4.61 -1.76
C ALA A 633 26.90 3.28 -1.47
N PHE A 634 26.97 2.87 -0.20
CA PHE A 634 27.48 1.56 0.19
C PHE A 634 26.61 0.43 -0.36
N LEU A 635 25.28 0.48 -0.16
CA LEU A 635 24.33 -0.47 -0.74
C LEU A 635 24.36 -0.45 -2.28
N ALA A 636 24.47 0.73 -2.89
CA ALA A 636 24.60 0.84 -4.34
C ALA A 636 25.88 0.17 -4.84
N ASN A 637 27.04 0.38 -4.21
CA ASN A 637 28.29 -0.28 -4.59
C ASN A 637 28.23 -1.80 -4.39
N LEU A 638 27.60 -2.25 -3.31
CA LEU A 638 27.44 -3.68 -3.00
C LEU A 638 26.55 -4.43 -4.01
N LEU A 639 25.54 -3.74 -4.53
CA LEU A 639 24.58 -4.27 -5.50
C LEU A 639 25.07 -4.08 -6.95
N VAL A 640 25.77 -2.98 -7.24
CA VAL A 640 26.32 -2.68 -8.60
C VAL A 640 27.54 -3.53 -8.92
N ASN A 641 28.33 -3.95 -7.92
CA ASN A 641 29.42 -4.90 -8.09
C ASN A 641 28.97 -6.31 -7.67
N PRO A 642 28.33 -7.11 -8.54
CA PRO A 642 28.41 -8.56 -8.36
C PRO A 642 29.90 -8.90 -8.35
N ILE A 643 30.36 -9.63 -7.33
CA ILE A 643 31.74 -10.12 -7.26
C ILE A 643 31.98 -10.89 -8.55
N LEU A 644 32.77 -10.31 -9.46
CA LEU A 644 33.02 -10.89 -10.76
C LEU A 644 33.66 -12.26 -10.50
N PRO A 645 33.08 -13.37 -10.99
CA PRO A 645 33.71 -14.66 -10.77
C PRO A 645 35.10 -14.59 -11.40
N PRO A 646 36.18 -15.01 -10.69
CA PRO A 646 37.42 -15.30 -11.37
C PRO A 646 37.07 -16.31 -12.47
N ARG A 647 37.34 -15.93 -13.72
CA ARG A 647 37.36 -16.92 -14.80
C ARG A 647 38.37 -17.99 -14.39
N ASP A 648 38.02 -19.23 -14.69
CA ASP A 648 38.76 -20.44 -14.34
C ASP A 648 38.53 -20.92 -12.89
N MET A 649 37.41 -21.62 -12.67
CA MET A 649 37.30 -22.93 -11.98
C MET A 649 35.84 -23.45 -12.01
N SER A 650 35.65 -24.72 -11.61
CA SER A 650 34.44 -25.55 -11.77
C SER A 650 33.11 -24.98 -11.25
N PRO A 651 31.94 -25.44 -11.76
CA PRO A 651 30.63 -24.87 -11.47
C PRO A 651 30.12 -25.24 -10.06
N THR A 652 30.63 -24.52 -9.05
CA THR A 652 30.03 -24.47 -7.72
C THR A 652 29.44 -23.08 -7.57
N ALA A 653 28.11 -22.97 -7.56
CA ALA A 653 27.45 -21.66 -7.50
C ALA A 653 27.80 -20.95 -6.20
N THR A 654 28.40 -19.75 -6.30
CA THR A 654 28.67 -18.89 -5.15
C THR A 654 27.34 -18.48 -4.52
N CYS A 655 27.07 -18.98 -3.32
CA CYS A 655 25.81 -18.73 -2.62
C CYS A 655 25.67 -17.23 -2.27
N PRO A 656 24.72 -16.49 -2.88
CA PRO A 656 24.63 -15.04 -2.69
C PRO A 656 24.29 -14.65 -1.24
N ALA A 657 23.59 -15.53 -0.51
CA ALA A 657 23.32 -15.38 0.91
C ALA A 657 24.61 -15.25 1.75
N ALA A 658 25.64 -16.05 1.46
CA ALA A 658 26.89 -16.04 2.21
C ALA A 658 27.73 -14.76 1.99
N ALA A 659 27.67 -14.19 0.78
CA ALA A 659 28.26 -12.88 0.51
C ALA A 659 27.54 -11.76 1.28
N THR A 660 26.20 -11.74 1.27
CA THR A 660 25.39 -10.79 2.08
C THR A 660 25.68 -10.96 3.58
N ALA A 661 25.82 -12.19 4.06
CA ALA A 661 26.13 -12.51 5.45
C ALA A 661 27.51 -11.98 5.89
N SER A 662 28.53 -12.08 5.03
CA SER A 662 29.88 -11.52 5.28
C SER A 662 29.85 -10.00 5.53
N VAL A 663 29.02 -9.28 4.77
CA VAL A 663 28.82 -7.83 4.90
C VAL A 663 28.06 -7.51 6.18
N LEU A 664 26.98 -8.24 6.46
CA LEU A 664 26.21 -8.11 7.70
C LEU A 664 27.06 -8.36 8.96
N ALA A 665 27.91 -9.39 8.94
CA ALA A 665 28.84 -9.69 10.02
C ALA A 665 29.90 -8.59 10.20
N SER A 666 30.26 -7.87 9.13
CA SER A 666 31.19 -6.74 9.19
C SER A 666 30.52 -5.50 9.80
N ILE A 667 29.29 -5.17 9.39
CA ILE A 667 28.49 -4.08 9.98
C ILE A 667 28.21 -4.37 11.47
N SER A 668 27.87 -5.61 11.80
CA SER A 668 27.61 -6.06 13.17
C SER A 668 28.82 -5.82 14.11
N ARG A 669 30.06 -5.93 13.61
CA ARG A 669 31.27 -5.61 14.40
C ARG A 669 31.39 -4.10 14.62
N ILE A 670 31.21 -3.30 13.56
CA ILE A 670 31.28 -1.82 13.63
C ILE A 670 30.26 -1.28 14.65
N THR A 671 29.06 -1.87 14.74
CA THR A 671 28.04 -1.49 15.74
C THR A 671 28.34 -1.96 17.17
N GLN A 672 29.26 -2.91 17.34
CA GLN A 672 29.60 -3.51 18.65
C GLN A 672 30.90 -2.97 19.25
N ASP A 673 31.71 -2.24 18.48
CA ASP A 673 32.99 -1.68 18.93
C ASP A 673 32.80 -0.36 19.74
N PRO A 674 33.04 -0.34 21.07
CA PRO A 674 32.84 0.86 21.88
C PRO A 674 33.88 1.96 21.62
N SER A 675 35.00 1.62 20.96
CA SER A 675 36.08 2.55 20.60
C SER A 675 35.64 3.63 19.60
N CYS A 676 34.61 3.35 18.77
CA CYS A 676 34.00 4.32 17.85
C CYS A 676 33.15 5.39 18.57
N VAL A 677 32.81 5.16 19.85
CA VAL A 677 31.98 6.02 20.72
C VAL A 677 32.85 6.89 21.64
N SER A 678 34.03 7.29 21.18
CA SER A 678 34.91 8.18 21.95
C SER A 678 34.35 9.63 22.04
N PRO A 679 34.44 10.35 23.19
CA PRO A 679 33.62 11.55 23.45
C PRO A 679 34.05 12.85 22.73
N GLY A 680 35.04 12.80 21.85
CA GLY A 680 35.76 13.98 21.34
C GLY A 680 35.25 14.60 20.03
N GLY A 681 34.10 14.18 19.49
CA GLY A 681 33.58 14.66 18.19
C GLY A 681 32.14 15.16 18.28
N THR A 682 31.82 16.20 17.53
CA THR A 682 30.53 16.91 17.45
C THR A 682 29.30 15.97 17.48
N GLY A 683 28.71 15.80 18.67
CA GLY A 683 27.74 14.74 18.97
C GLY A 683 26.48 14.73 18.10
N GLY A 684 26.09 15.89 17.55
CA GLY A 684 24.90 16.01 16.70
C GLY A 684 24.98 15.23 15.37
N GLN A 685 26.17 15.06 14.78
CA GLN A 685 26.30 14.35 13.49
C GLN A 685 26.30 12.82 13.63
N LYS A 686 26.84 12.28 14.72
CA LYS A 686 26.88 10.81 14.95
C LYS A 686 25.51 10.24 15.28
N LEU A 687 24.69 10.95 16.07
CA LEU A 687 23.33 10.48 16.41
C LEU A 687 22.40 10.42 15.19
N ALA A 688 22.60 11.32 14.22
CA ALA A 688 21.81 11.39 13.00
C ALA A 688 22.07 10.24 12.01
N GLN A 689 23.25 9.61 12.04
CA GLN A 689 23.62 8.50 11.14
C GLN A 689 23.10 7.12 11.62
N LEU A 690 22.77 7.01 12.91
CA LEU A 690 22.34 5.76 13.55
C LEU A 690 21.06 5.15 12.92
N PRO A 691 20.01 5.94 12.61
CA PRO A 691 18.82 5.44 11.89
C PRO A 691 19.10 5.02 10.44
N GLU A 692 20.05 5.66 9.77
CA GLU A 692 20.43 5.29 8.40
C GLU A 692 21.19 3.96 8.38
N LEU A 693 22.10 3.76 9.34
CA LEU A 693 22.84 2.51 9.53
C LEU A 693 21.91 1.35 9.88
N ALA A 694 21.01 1.51 10.86
CA ALA A 694 20.00 0.51 11.22
C ALA A 694 19.09 0.17 10.02
N SER A 695 18.77 1.17 9.18
CA SER A 695 18.00 0.95 7.96
C SER A 695 18.79 0.20 6.88
N ALA A 696 20.11 0.38 6.77
CA ALA A 696 20.95 -0.35 5.84
C ALA A 696 21.18 -1.81 6.29
N GLU A 697 21.39 -2.02 7.58
CA GLU A 697 21.44 -3.35 8.21
C GLU A 697 20.13 -4.12 8.00
N MET A 698 18.97 -3.48 8.19
CA MET A 698 17.67 -4.08 7.90
C MET A 698 17.51 -4.41 6.40
N SER A 699 18.00 -3.54 5.51
CA SER A 699 17.91 -3.76 4.06
C SER A 699 18.70 -5.00 3.64
N LEU A 700 19.88 -5.20 4.21
CA LEU A 700 20.74 -6.36 3.95
C LEU A 700 20.18 -7.65 4.56
N HIS A 701 19.62 -7.61 5.78
CA HIS A 701 18.96 -8.78 6.37
C HIS A 701 17.70 -9.18 5.61
N ALA A 702 16.93 -8.22 5.07
CA ALA A 702 15.82 -8.52 4.18
C ALA A 702 16.33 -9.25 2.91
N ILE A 703 17.37 -8.74 2.25
CA ILE A 703 17.98 -9.42 1.08
C ILE A 703 18.43 -10.85 1.46
N TYR A 704 19.13 -11.01 2.58
CA TYR A 704 19.64 -12.31 3.06
C TYR A 704 18.52 -13.32 3.32
N LEU A 705 17.44 -12.93 4.00
CA LEU A 705 16.28 -13.78 4.26
C LEU A 705 15.56 -14.18 2.95
N HIS A 706 15.41 -13.25 2.00
CA HIS A 706 14.84 -13.56 0.68
C HIS A 706 15.76 -14.51 -0.14
N GLN A 707 17.08 -14.36 -0.04
CA GLN A 707 18.04 -15.26 -0.70
C GLN A 707 17.99 -16.68 -0.12
N LEU A 708 17.93 -16.82 1.20
CA LEU A 708 17.74 -18.12 1.86
C LEU A 708 16.40 -18.75 1.51
N HIS A 709 15.31 -17.96 1.49
CA HIS A 709 13.99 -18.44 1.12
C HIS A 709 13.97 -18.99 -0.33
N GLN A 710 14.58 -18.27 -1.27
CA GLN A 710 14.72 -18.73 -2.66
C GLN A 710 15.56 -20.00 -2.78
N GLN A 711 16.64 -20.13 -2.00
CA GLN A 711 17.45 -21.34 -1.96
C GLN A 711 16.64 -22.54 -1.43
N GLN A 712 15.94 -22.40 -0.30
CA GLN A 712 15.09 -23.44 0.26
C GLN A 712 13.96 -23.87 -0.70
N GLN A 713 13.34 -22.92 -1.40
CA GLN A 713 12.37 -23.26 -2.44
C GLN A 713 13.03 -24.07 -3.54
N GLN A 714 14.19 -23.65 -4.05
CA GLN A 714 14.86 -24.33 -5.16
C GLN A 714 15.32 -25.75 -4.79
N GLU A 715 15.87 -25.96 -3.60
CA GLU A 715 16.21 -27.28 -3.06
C GLU A 715 14.96 -28.20 -3.02
N LEU A 716 13.81 -27.69 -2.55
CA LEU A 716 12.54 -28.42 -2.54
C LEU A 716 12.00 -28.74 -3.96
N TRP A 717 12.20 -27.84 -4.93
CA TRP A 717 11.86 -28.10 -6.34
C TRP A 717 12.79 -29.16 -6.96
N GLU A 718 14.07 -29.18 -6.59
CA GLU A 718 15.04 -30.18 -7.06
C GLU A 718 14.78 -31.56 -6.43
N GLU A 719 14.41 -31.65 -5.15
CA GLU A 719 13.98 -32.91 -4.52
C GLU A 719 12.68 -33.47 -5.13
N THR A 720 11.69 -32.62 -5.38
CA THR A 720 10.41 -33.07 -5.96
C THR A 720 10.51 -33.47 -7.44
N SER A 721 11.36 -32.78 -8.22
CA SER A 721 11.61 -33.12 -9.63
C SER A 721 12.64 -34.25 -9.83
N GLY A 722 13.56 -34.45 -8.88
CA GLY A 722 14.54 -35.54 -8.87
C GLY A 722 13.96 -36.95 -8.71
N SER A 723 12.64 -37.06 -8.48
CA SER A 723 11.91 -38.33 -8.34
C SER A 723 11.70 -39.11 -9.66
N SER A 724 12.35 -38.72 -10.76
CA SER A 724 12.36 -39.46 -12.02
C SER A 724 13.80 -39.72 -12.51
N PRO A 725 14.25 -40.98 -12.66
CA PRO A 725 15.64 -41.29 -12.98
C PRO A 725 15.92 -41.08 -14.48
N SER A 726 16.42 -39.89 -14.84
CA SER A 726 16.99 -39.63 -16.17
C SER A 726 18.28 -40.42 -16.35
N ARG A 727 18.15 -41.68 -16.82
CA ARG A 727 19.27 -42.56 -17.16
C ARG A 727 20.14 -41.90 -18.23
N ALA A 728 21.30 -41.39 -17.84
CA ALA A 728 22.27 -40.81 -18.75
C ALA A 728 22.75 -41.88 -19.75
N TRP A 729 22.52 -41.63 -21.05
CA TRP A 729 23.13 -42.40 -22.13
C TRP A 729 24.38 -41.67 -22.61
N SER A 730 25.53 -42.25 -22.32
CA SER A 730 26.82 -41.85 -22.87
C SER A 730 26.94 -42.29 -24.34
N SER A 731 27.02 -41.35 -25.27
CA SER A 731 27.41 -41.63 -26.65
C SER A 731 28.94 -41.74 -26.78
N PRO A 732 29.49 -42.74 -27.50
CA PRO A 732 30.94 -42.87 -27.68
C PRO A 732 31.50 -41.85 -28.68
N SER A 733 32.75 -41.45 -28.44
CA SER A 733 33.56 -40.53 -29.27
C SER A 733 34.25 -41.20 -30.47
N GLN A 734 34.36 -40.53 -31.63
CA GLN A 734 35.52 -40.48 -32.56
C GLN A 734 35.17 -39.63 -33.84
N PRO A 735 36.13 -39.25 -34.74
CA PRO A 735 36.97 -38.06 -34.59
C PRO A 735 36.89 -37.10 -35.82
N ALA A 736 37.95 -36.32 -36.11
CA ALA A 736 37.86 -35.01 -36.79
C ALA A 736 38.18 -34.95 -38.31
N SER A 737 37.56 -33.96 -38.98
CA SER A 737 38.10 -33.10 -40.08
C SER A 737 38.39 -33.69 -41.47
N PRO A 738 38.60 -32.90 -42.55
CA PRO A 738 38.33 -31.45 -42.77
C PRO A 738 37.63 -31.14 -44.14
N ASP A 739 37.63 -29.85 -44.50
CA ASP A 739 37.70 -29.25 -45.86
C ASP A 739 36.46 -28.77 -46.66
N GLU A 740 36.57 -27.48 -47.01
CA GLU A 740 36.33 -26.76 -48.27
C GLU A 740 34.93 -26.39 -48.85
N GLU A 741 34.85 -25.07 -49.13
CA GLU A 741 34.26 -24.35 -50.27
C GLU A 741 32.73 -24.31 -50.59
N LYS A 742 32.22 -23.07 -50.49
CA LYS A 742 31.16 -22.47 -51.33
C LYS A 742 31.58 -22.48 -52.82
N PRO A 743 30.68 -22.40 -53.85
CA PRO A 743 29.67 -21.32 -53.92
C PRO A 743 28.38 -21.50 -54.77
N SER A 744 27.49 -20.49 -54.63
CA SER A 744 26.68 -19.78 -55.67
C SER A 744 25.62 -20.46 -56.57
N TRP A 745 24.42 -19.83 -56.59
CA TRP A 745 23.61 -19.29 -57.73
C TRP A 745 23.51 -20.11 -59.06
N SER A 746 22.42 -20.18 -59.84
CA SER A 746 21.16 -19.41 -59.95
C SER A 746 20.13 -20.04 -60.92
N SER A 747 18.84 -19.83 -60.62
CA SER A 747 17.74 -19.35 -61.51
C SER A 747 17.14 -20.16 -62.69
N ASP A 748 15.87 -19.79 -62.95
CA ASP A 748 15.00 -20.00 -64.14
C ASP A 748 14.54 -21.43 -64.48
N GLY A 749 13.27 -21.70 -64.85
CA GLY A 749 12.08 -20.85 -64.97
C GLY A 749 10.97 -21.57 -65.79
N SER A 750 9.72 -21.09 -65.69
CA SER A 750 8.52 -21.37 -66.56
C SER A 750 7.28 -21.96 -65.87
N SER A 751 6.18 -21.21 -65.99
CA SER A 751 4.75 -21.57 -65.86
C SER A 751 4.06 -21.15 -67.19
N PRO A 752 2.73 -21.26 -67.45
CA PRO A 752 1.58 -21.67 -66.61
C PRO A 752 0.71 -22.74 -67.34
N ALA A 753 -0.62 -22.95 -67.20
CA ALA A 753 -1.71 -22.37 -66.41
C ALA A 753 -2.88 -23.38 -66.23
N SER A 754 -3.62 -23.32 -65.11
CA SER A 754 -5.12 -23.36 -65.07
C SER A 754 -5.62 -23.39 -63.62
N SER A 755 -6.89 -22.99 -63.42
CA SER A 755 -7.44 -22.50 -62.13
C SER A 755 -8.47 -23.48 -61.49
N PRO A 756 -9.35 -23.08 -60.54
CA PRO A 756 -9.02 -23.00 -59.10
C PRO A 756 -10.05 -23.72 -58.19
N ARG A 757 -9.69 -24.04 -56.93
CA ARG A 757 -10.68 -24.09 -55.82
C ARG A 757 -10.07 -24.03 -54.42
N GLN A 758 -10.76 -23.32 -53.53
CA GLN A 758 -10.50 -23.26 -52.08
C GLN A 758 -11.12 -24.48 -51.38
N GLN A 759 -10.50 -24.96 -50.30
CA GLN A 759 -11.18 -25.42 -49.07
C GLN A 759 -10.16 -25.91 -48.02
N TRP A 760 -10.11 -25.27 -46.85
CA TRP A 760 -9.81 -25.94 -45.58
C TRP A 760 -10.79 -25.41 -44.54
N GLY A 761 -11.66 -26.29 -44.05
CA GLY A 761 -12.71 -26.00 -43.07
C GLY A 761 -12.69 -27.00 -41.93
N LYS A 762 -13.20 -26.57 -40.77
CA LYS A 762 -13.27 -27.30 -39.50
C LYS A 762 -13.94 -28.68 -39.62
N PRO A 763 -13.67 -29.59 -38.67
CA PRO A 763 -14.66 -30.55 -38.18
C PRO A 763 -15.16 -30.20 -36.75
N ARG A 764 -16.42 -30.52 -36.46
CA ARG A 764 -17.02 -30.51 -35.11
C ARG A 764 -17.95 -31.71 -34.98
N ALA A 765 -17.76 -32.50 -33.91
CA ALA A 765 -18.67 -33.49 -33.31
C ALA A 765 -19.15 -34.68 -34.17
N GLN A 766 -19.08 -35.89 -33.58
CA GLN A 766 -20.26 -36.52 -32.96
C GLN A 766 -19.87 -37.67 -31.99
N ASN A 767 -20.82 -38.07 -31.15
CA ASN A 767 -20.67 -38.99 -30.02
C ASN A 767 -21.02 -40.45 -30.40
N LEU A 768 -20.59 -41.41 -29.57
CA LEU A 768 -21.24 -42.71 -29.42
C LEU A 768 -21.32 -43.11 -27.93
N PHE A 769 -22.47 -43.69 -27.56
CA PHE A 769 -22.80 -44.28 -26.24
C PHE A 769 -22.91 -45.82 -26.37
N PRO A 770 -22.98 -46.54 -25.24
CA PRO A 770 -23.94 -47.65 -25.04
C PRO A 770 -24.86 -47.37 -23.83
N GLU A 771 -26.18 -47.43 -23.97
CA GLU A 771 -27.11 -48.58 -23.72
C GLU A 771 -27.31 -48.98 -22.23
N GLY A 772 -28.54 -49.18 -21.74
CA GLY A 772 -29.86 -49.03 -22.38
C GLY A 772 -31.08 -49.36 -21.49
N PHE A 773 -32.30 -49.19 -22.05
CA PHE A 773 -33.65 -49.73 -21.70
C PHE A 773 -34.20 -49.67 -20.24
N GLN A 774 -35.51 -49.53 -19.96
CA GLN A 774 -36.77 -49.66 -20.74
C GLN A 774 -37.89 -48.74 -20.17
N GLU A 775 -38.86 -48.32 -21.00
CA GLU A 775 -40.13 -47.67 -20.58
C GLU A 775 -41.22 -48.66 -20.12
N THR A 776 -42.25 -48.18 -19.38
CA THR A 776 -43.67 -48.21 -19.84
C THR A 776 -44.64 -47.45 -18.92
N ILE A 777 -45.75 -46.98 -19.49
CA ILE A 777 -46.89 -46.29 -18.85
C ILE A 777 -48.07 -47.27 -18.71
N ASP A 778 -48.87 -47.20 -17.65
CA ASP A 778 -50.30 -47.52 -17.78
C ASP A 778 -51.25 -46.90 -16.73
N THR A 779 -52.56 -46.93 -17.02
CA THR A 779 -53.64 -46.15 -16.37
C THR A 779 -54.69 -47.01 -15.63
N LYS A 780 -55.30 -46.49 -14.54
CA LYS A 780 -56.77 -46.64 -14.23
C LYS A 780 -57.29 -45.88 -12.98
N ARG A 781 -58.36 -45.09 -13.21
CA ARG A 781 -59.66 -44.91 -12.48
C ARG A 781 -59.83 -45.55 -11.06
N GLN A 782 -60.60 -45.02 -10.09
CA GLN A 782 -61.85 -44.17 -10.01
C GLN A 782 -62.16 -43.85 -8.50
N PRO A 783 -63.33 -43.30 -8.02
CA PRO A 783 -64.30 -42.28 -8.51
C PRO A 783 -64.84 -41.25 -7.45
N ARG A 784 -65.54 -40.18 -7.94
CA ARG A 784 -66.63 -39.36 -7.28
C ARG A 784 -66.24 -38.40 -6.11
N GLN A 785 -66.88 -37.23 -5.90
CA GLN A 785 -68.13 -36.63 -6.43
C GLN A 785 -68.18 -35.07 -6.34
N VAL A 786 -68.72 -34.37 -7.36
CA VAL A 786 -69.56 -33.11 -7.29
C VAL A 786 -68.99 -31.79 -6.71
N SER A 787 -69.48 -30.57 -7.04
CA SER A 787 -69.59 -29.79 -8.31
C SER A 787 -70.22 -28.39 -8.06
N GLY A 788 -69.90 -27.36 -8.86
CA GLY A 788 -70.47 -25.98 -8.83
C GLY A 788 -69.35 -24.93 -8.65
N THR A 789 -69.20 -23.80 -9.37
CA THR A 789 -70.12 -22.88 -10.10
C THR A 789 -71.30 -22.39 -9.26
N ASP A 790 -71.58 -21.08 -9.16
CA ASP A 790 -71.11 -19.96 -10.02
C ASP A 790 -69.94 -19.10 -9.46
#